data_AF-A0A1W2TLN2-F1
#
_entry.id   AF-A0A1W2TLN2-F1
#
_cell.length_a   1.000
_cell.length_b   1.000
_cell.length_c   1.000
_cell.angle_alpha   90.00
_cell.angle_beta   90.00
_cell.angle_gamma   90.00
#
_symmetry.space_group_name_H-M   'P 1'
#
loop_
_entity.id
_entity.type
_entity.pdbx_description
1 polymer ?
#
loop_
_entity_poly.entity_id
_entity_poly.type
_entity_poly.pdbx_seq_one_letter_code
_entity_poly.pdbx_strand_id
1 'polypeptide(L)'
;MSSLVRPSEDEVPQASATADLLRDALMHAQAIKPAAAIEPPLTKSHFEAFVARLPTVLASAAPGSVGQGRDSEKARLYAAVETAARRIFSSMIASISIDTPEFVQVWNLFDFLSILSDNEQCDPALLFWLVEELLDSQTVDGCRKVFDFLESRRERITAKNLKQKSLVILRSCNDLLRRLSRAEDAAFCGRVYIFMFQSIPPGDRSSVNLRGEYHVENVTSFEGIPVASDGLSVDEMDVDPDVDALKNDGKDTRPTVKAVSFESKSKAESDKPLDTDSLYPVFWSLQYFFSQPTTLFDPAELAKFKGGIEATMSAFEAVEKIQKTTKGPDEYKLIPQKRKAAEANHDLRSTNNNPKYLTSRELFELEISDLYFRRHILIQAFIILDFLLSLTPQARAKISNVLQNRSVVYADKNLGEDDAKWAKSMKDRITSYIQADSDGFFFFRVVESVISRDKGWVRWKVENCPPIERPSVSPTEFNAAKAGAKRLATSRRPKAGLNSLSLAFMDENDNCQPLEKLKDPARWRLPDLANFKNKIANDDLDLDFAKSDNEKTQLLESKASKTWRALRIARRSKLATFDKIEDWRNVDAIFQKLDAEEAHQEEGGATGQHPENTKPIILTGPSKVGKSTLISLLLDRQRGVFNKTIQHTTRSAGDCEVNGQDFHFVDSKTFNTMLDGDYFLEYTTRDGAQYGTSYKLIHAPETSNKVALIHLSREGTQMARGNGFSARVVFVTPPNLETLEVRMRKDTSLGEEEIQRKLKVAQEEIDLSGSDELYDRVIRNDDLETAYKALEEFIYETPRANGLHSEGVMDEDTTMRDKAIGEPAGIS
;
A
#
# COMPACT_ATOMS: atom_id res chain seq x y z
N MET A 1 3.78 25.75 60.16
CA MET A 1 4.31 25.17 61.41
C MET A 1 4.75 23.74 61.11
N SER A 2 5.86 23.29 61.71
CA SER A 2 6.35 21.92 61.55
C SER A 2 5.48 20.93 62.33
N SER A 3 4.96 19.91 61.65
CA SER A 3 4.51 18.66 62.28
C SER A 3 5.36 17.52 61.73
N LEU A 4 6.50 17.31 62.37
CA LEU A 4 7.36 16.15 62.16
C LEU A 4 6.57 14.86 62.44
N VAL A 5 6.13 14.19 61.37
CA VAL A 5 5.88 12.74 61.44
C VAL A 5 7.23 12.09 61.71
N ARG A 6 7.38 11.46 62.87
CA ARG A 6 8.61 10.74 63.23
C ARG A 6 8.82 9.61 62.20
N PRO A 7 10.04 9.41 61.66
CA PRO A 7 10.34 8.15 60.98
C PRO A 7 10.21 7.01 62.00
N SER A 8 9.54 5.94 61.61
CA SER A 8 9.43 4.72 62.41
C SER A 8 10.80 4.05 62.54
N GLU A 9 11.14 3.55 63.73
CA GLU A 9 12.48 3.02 64.04
C GLU A 9 12.85 1.70 63.32
N ASP A 10 11.96 1.15 62.49
CA ASP A 10 12.14 -0.07 61.68
C ASP A 10 12.61 0.18 60.22
N GLU A 11 12.99 1.42 59.86
CA GLU A 11 13.35 1.74 58.47
C GLU A 11 14.72 1.18 58.05
N VAL A 12 14.70 0.23 57.12
CA VAL A 12 15.90 -0.28 56.43
C VAL A 12 16.60 0.88 55.69
N PRO A 13 17.85 1.28 56.06
CA PRO A 13 18.49 2.48 55.51
C PRO A 13 18.63 2.48 53.98
N GLN A 14 18.82 1.29 53.39
CA GLN A 14 18.88 1.08 51.95
C GLN A 14 17.57 1.48 51.23
N ALA A 15 16.41 1.19 51.81
CA ALA A 15 15.12 1.53 51.22
C ALA A 15 14.84 3.05 51.31
N SER A 16 15.25 3.70 52.39
CA SER A 16 15.14 5.16 52.54
C SER A 16 16.01 5.90 51.52
N ALA A 17 17.29 5.54 51.40
CA ALA A 17 18.20 6.13 50.41
C ALA A 17 17.76 5.88 48.95
N THR A 18 17.12 4.74 48.69
CA THR A 18 16.51 4.45 47.38
C THR A 18 15.26 5.29 47.12
N ALA A 19 14.44 5.54 48.14
CA ALA A 19 13.26 6.41 48.04
C ALA A 19 13.66 7.88 47.77
N ASP A 20 14.74 8.37 48.37
CA ASP A 20 15.24 9.73 48.08
C ASP A 20 15.76 9.85 46.64
N LEU A 21 16.51 8.86 46.14
CA LEU A 21 16.93 8.83 44.73
C LEU A 21 15.74 8.76 43.76
N LEU A 22 14.66 8.05 44.13
CA LEU A 22 13.41 8.03 43.37
C LEU A 22 12.70 9.39 43.37
N ARG A 23 12.68 10.11 44.51
CA ARG A 23 12.13 11.48 44.59
C ARG A 23 12.94 12.46 43.74
N ASP A 24 14.27 12.41 43.80
CA ASP A 24 15.15 13.22 42.95
C ASP A 24 14.88 12.97 41.46
N ALA A 25 14.74 11.70 41.07
CA ALA A 25 14.39 11.32 39.70
C ALA A 25 13.02 11.84 39.27
N LEU A 26 12.01 11.82 40.15
CA LEU A 26 10.67 12.36 39.87
C LEU A 26 10.66 13.88 39.74
N MET A 27 11.41 14.61 40.57
CA MET A 27 11.61 16.06 40.40
C MET A 27 12.30 16.38 39.07
N HIS A 28 13.31 15.59 38.68
CA HIS A 28 13.95 15.73 37.38
C HIS A 28 13.00 15.43 36.21
N ALA A 29 12.14 14.41 36.34
CA ALA A 29 11.11 14.06 35.37
C ALA A 29 10.12 15.22 35.15
N GLN A 30 9.69 15.87 36.22
CA GLN A 30 8.78 17.03 36.17
C GLN A 30 9.43 18.24 35.50
N ALA A 31 10.73 18.44 35.66
CA ALA A 31 11.48 19.50 34.98
C ALA A 31 11.62 19.25 33.46
N ILE A 32 11.75 17.99 33.04
CA ILE A 32 11.81 17.60 31.62
C ILE A 32 10.43 17.62 30.96
N LYS A 33 9.40 17.18 31.69
CA LYS A 33 8.02 17.06 31.22
C LYS A 33 7.07 17.92 32.07
N PRO A 34 6.92 19.22 31.75
CA PRO A 34 5.97 20.09 32.42
C PRO A 34 4.51 19.89 31.95
N ALA A 35 4.28 19.07 30.92
CA ALA A 35 2.95 18.83 30.36
C ALA A 35 2.17 17.78 31.18
N ALA A 36 0.89 18.09 31.48
CA ALA A 36 -0.03 17.23 32.22
C ALA A 36 -0.58 16.02 31.42
N ALA A 37 0.08 15.63 30.32
CA ALA A 37 -0.36 14.57 29.42
C ALA A 37 0.43 13.26 29.60
N ILE A 38 -0.17 12.12 29.21
CA ILE A 38 0.51 10.80 29.17
C ILE A 38 1.70 10.81 28.21
N GLU A 39 1.61 11.58 27.12
CA GLU A 39 2.70 11.80 26.17
C GLU A 39 3.46 13.13 26.43
N PRO A 40 4.74 13.24 26.06
CA PRO A 40 5.60 12.20 25.46
C PRO A 40 6.12 11.16 26.48
N PRO A 41 6.78 10.07 26.01
CA PRO A 41 7.42 9.07 26.86
C PRO A 41 8.75 9.55 27.46
N LEU A 42 9.02 9.15 28.70
CA LEU A 42 10.35 9.32 29.27
C LEU A 42 11.30 8.18 28.83
N THR A 43 12.41 8.57 28.22
CA THR A 43 13.40 7.65 27.62
C THR A 43 14.57 7.38 28.57
N LYS A 44 15.37 6.35 28.28
CA LYS A 44 16.52 5.97 29.12
C LYS A 44 17.56 7.10 29.23
N SER A 45 17.77 7.90 28.19
CA SER A 45 18.74 9.00 28.17
C SER A 45 18.45 10.08 29.22
N HIS A 46 17.19 10.30 29.58
CA HIS A 46 16.80 11.27 30.61
C HIS A 46 17.21 10.85 32.04
N PHE A 47 17.58 9.58 32.24
CA PHE A 47 17.74 9.00 33.58
C PHE A 47 19.05 8.25 33.79
N GLU A 48 19.96 8.26 32.81
CA GLU A 48 21.21 7.48 32.85
C GLU A 48 22.06 7.74 34.11
N ALA A 49 22.14 9.00 34.55
CA ALA A 49 22.84 9.38 35.78
C ALA A 49 22.20 8.80 37.06
N PHE A 50 20.88 8.60 37.09
CA PHE A 50 20.17 8.03 38.24
C PHE A 50 20.28 6.50 38.24
N VAL A 51 20.11 5.87 37.08
CA VAL A 51 20.32 4.43 36.85
C VAL A 51 21.74 4.00 37.24
N ALA A 52 22.75 4.81 36.92
CA ALA A 52 24.14 4.54 37.28
C ALA A 52 24.44 4.68 38.80
N ARG A 53 23.71 5.56 39.51
CA ARG A 53 23.89 5.79 40.96
C ARG A 53 23.28 4.70 41.83
N LEU A 54 22.22 4.04 41.37
CA LEU A 54 21.43 3.10 42.18
C LEU A 54 22.24 1.95 42.83
N PRO A 55 23.16 1.24 42.13
CA PRO A 55 23.96 0.18 42.76
C PRO A 55 24.93 0.73 43.83
N THR A 56 25.49 1.93 43.60
CA THR A 56 26.45 2.58 44.49
C THR A 56 25.81 3.01 45.81
N VAL A 57 24.58 3.54 45.76
CA VAL A 57 23.80 3.92 46.94
C VAL A 57 23.60 2.70 47.86
N LEU A 58 23.22 1.56 47.28
CA LEU A 58 22.96 0.33 48.04
C LEU A 58 24.23 -0.31 48.63
N ALA A 59 25.35 -0.26 47.89
CA ALA A 59 26.66 -0.70 48.38
C ALA A 59 27.16 0.16 49.55
N SER A 60 26.92 1.48 49.51
CA SER A 60 27.36 2.40 50.57
C SER A 60 26.62 2.19 51.91
N ALA A 61 25.39 1.68 51.86
CA ALA A 61 24.50 1.54 53.01
C ALA A 61 24.63 0.18 53.76
N ALA A 62 25.55 -0.70 53.36
CA ALA A 62 25.80 -1.98 54.05
C ALA A 62 27.30 -2.33 54.18
N PRO A 63 28.05 -1.71 55.11
CA PRO A 63 29.49 -1.97 55.29
C PRO A 63 29.87 -3.37 55.82
N GLY A 64 28.93 -4.31 55.96
CA GLY A 64 29.06 -5.48 56.83
C GLY A 64 28.81 -6.88 56.23
N SER A 65 28.42 -7.02 54.96
CA SER A 65 28.12 -8.35 54.37
C SER A 65 28.99 -8.72 53.17
N VAL A 66 30.32 -8.75 53.37
CA VAL A 66 31.27 -9.31 52.41
C VAL A 66 31.16 -10.83 52.43
N GLY A 67 30.43 -11.43 51.47
CA GLY A 67 30.40 -12.90 51.32
C GLY A 67 29.15 -13.56 50.75
N GLN A 68 28.13 -12.83 50.27
CA GLN A 68 26.98 -13.45 49.58
C GLN A 68 27.09 -13.25 48.06
N GLY A 69 26.70 -14.26 47.29
CA GLY A 69 26.84 -14.27 45.83
C GLY A 69 25.98 -13.22 45.12
N ARG A 70 26.34 -12.90 43.87
CA ARG A 70 25.72 -11.83 43.04
C ARG A 70 24.19 -11.88 42.98
N ASP A 71 23.59 -13.07 43.04
CA ASP A 71 22.14 -13.25 43.00
C ASP A 71 21.45 -12.76 44.30
N SER A 72 22.14 -12.83 45.45
CA SER A 72 21.64 -12.28 46.72
C SER A 72 21.69 -10.75 46.73
N GLU A 73 22.74 -10.16 46.14
CA GLU A 73 22.84 -8.70 45.98
C GLU A 73 21.74 -8.16 45.05
N LYS A 74 21.46 -8.84 43.93
CA LYS A 74 20.32 -8.51 43.05
C LYS A 74 18.97 -8.62 43.78
N ALA A 75 18.74 -9.69 44.56
CA ALA A 75 17.49 -9.84 45.31
C ALA A 75 17.26 -8.72 46.34
N ARG A 76 18.32 -8.28 47.04
CA ARG A 76 18.26 -7.14 47.97
C ARG A 76 17.98 -5.82 47.25
N LEU A 77 18.62 -5.59 46.10
CA LEU A 77 18.36 -4.43 45.23
C LEU A 77 16.88 -4.38 44.82
N TYR A 78 16.31 -5.50 44.36
CA TYR A 78 14.90 -5.55 43.95
C TYR A 78 13.95 -5.26 45.13
N ALA A 79 14.18 -5.87 46.30
CA ALA A 79 13.37 -5.63 47.49
C ALA A 79 13.45 -4.16 47.99
N ALA A 80 14.62 -3.54 47.92
CA ALA A 80 14.80 -2.13 48.29
C ALA A 80 14.07 -1.18 47.33
N VAL A 81 14.18 -1.42 46.02
CA VAL A 81 13.46 -0.64 44.99
C VAL A 81 11.95 -0.84 45.09
N GLU A 82 11.47 -2.07 45.27
CA GLU A 82 10.05 -2.36 45.48
C GLU A 82 9.49 -1.63 46.71
N THR A 83 10.16 -1.74 47.86
CA THR A 83 9.72 -1.10 49.10
C THR A 83 9.66 0.42 48.94
N ALA A 84 10.68 1.02 48.32
CA ALA A 84 10.73 2.45 48.08
C ALA A 84 9.64 2.93 47.09
N ALA A 85 9.45 2.20 45.98
CA ALA A 85 8.45 2.50 44.96
C ALA A 85 7.03 2.41 45.53
N ARG A 86 6.69 1.33 46.24
CA ARG A 86 5.38 1.15 46.91
C ARG A 86 5.08 2.30 47.87
N ARG A 87 6.04 2.68 48.71
CA ARG A 87 5.85 3.78 49.68
C ARG A 87 5.58 5.13 49.01
N ILE A 88 6.30 5.45 47.92
CA ILE A 88 6.07 6.69 47.15
C ILE A 88 4.70 6.63 46.47
N PHE A 89 4.39 5.51 45.82
CA PHE A 89 3.14 5.27 45.11
C PHE A 89 1.90 5.38 46.02
N SER A 90 1.88 4.72 47.18
CA SER A 90 0.77 4.84 48.14
C SER A 90 0.61 6.27 48.67
N SER A 91 1.72 6.99 48.87
CA SER A 91 1.69 8.41 49.26
C SER A 91 1.10 9.32 48.18
N MET A 92 1.35 9.02 46.90
CA MET A 92 0.80 9.75 45.76
C MET A 92 -0.69 9.48 45.58
N ILE A 93 -1.13 8.22 45.55
CA ILE A 93 -2.57 7.89 45.38
C ILE A 93 -3.41 8.42 46.54
N ALA A 94 -2.87 8.43 47.77
CA ALA A 94 -3.57 9.00 48.92
C ALA A 94 -3.71 10.55 48.89
N SER A 95 -3.00 11.25 48.00
CA SER A 95 -2.96 12.71 47.95
C SER A 95 -3.34 13.33 46.60
N ILE A 96 -3.36 12.56 45.51
CA ILE A 96 -3.59 13.03 44.14
C ILE A 96 -4.69 12.17 43.48
N SER A 97 -5.76 12.82 43.00
CA SER A 97 -6.82 12.13 42.23
C SER A 97 -6.43 12.01 40.75
N ILE A 98 -6.90 10.95 40.08
CA ILE A 98 -6.62 10.66 38.66
C ILE A 98 -7.22 11.70 37.68
N ASP A 99 -8.10 12.56 38.17
CA ASP A 99 -8.67 13.68 37.40
C ASP A 99 -7.80 14.94 37.42
N THR A 100 -6.80 15.02 38.30
CA THR A 100 -5.98 16.23 38.47
C THR A 100 -4.70 16.17 37.62
N PRO A 101 -4.21 17.32 37.11
CA PRO A 101 -3.02 17.36 36.26
C PRO A 101 -1.74 16.92 36.99
N GLU A 102 -1.71 16.97 38.33
CA GLU A 102 -0.59 16.50 39.15
C GLU A 102 -0.41 14.98 39.08
N PHE A 103 -1.42 14.20 38.64
CA PHE A 103 -1.34 12.74 38.55
C PHE A 103 -0.27 12.24 37.57
N VAL A 104 0.25 13.11 36.69
CA VAL A 104 1.42 12.79 35.83
C VAL A 104 2.65 12.35 36.64
N GLN A 105 2.77 12.70 37.92
CA GLN A 105 3.83 12.17 38.78
C GLN A 105 3.78 10.64 38.90
N VAL A 106 2.59 10.03 38.89
CA VAL A 106 2.40 8.56 38.92
C VAL A 106 2.80 7.94 37.57
N TRP A 107 2.43 8.57 36.45
CA TRP A 107 2.88 8.11 35.12
C TRP A 107 4.40 8.21 34.93
N ASN A 108 5.02 9.27 35.46
CA ASN A 108 6.47 9.45 35.46
C ASN A 108 7.16 8.39 36.33
N LEU A 109 6.57 8.01 37.47
CA LEU A 109 7.05 6.90 38.30
C LEU A 109 7.00 5.58 37.53
N PHE A 110 5.89 5.30 36.83
CA PHE A 110 5.74 4.09 36.02
C PHE A 110 6.73 4.02 34.86
N ASP A 111 6.96 5.12 34.13
CA ASP A 111 7.99 5.21 33.09
C ASP A 111 9.40 4.96 33.66
N PHE A 112 9.71 5.50 34.86
CA PHE A 112 10.99 5.28 35.52
C PHE A 112 11.15 3.82 36.00
N LEU A 113 10.12 3.20 36.56
CA LEU A 113 10.14 1.78 36.95
C LEU A 113 10.31 0.87 35.72
N SER A 114 9.72 1.23 34.57
CA SER A 114 9.99 0.54 33.30
C SER A 114 11.47 0.65 32.90
N ILE A 115 12.11 1.82 33.07
CA ILE A 115 13.55 1.99 32.83
C ILE A 115 14.40 1.13 33.79
N LEU A 116 14.06 1.05 35.08
CA LEU A 116 14.78 0.21 36.02
C LEU A 116 14.64 -1.29 35.68
N SER A 117 13.45 -1.72 35.27
CA SER A 117 13.20 -3.08 34.78
C SER A 117 14.01 -3.39 33.51
N ASP A 118 14.04 -2.47 32.54
CA ASP A 118 14.79 -2.60 31.29
C ASP A 118 16.31 -2.78 31.49
N ASN A 119 16.83 -2.36 32.66
CA ASN A 119 18.25 -2.43 33.05
C ASN A 119 18.55 -3.50 34.12
N GLU A 120 17.62 -4.42 34.42
CA GLU A 120 17.76 -5.46 35.47
C GLU A 120 18.06 -4.89 36.88
N GLN A 121 17.49 -3.72 37.21
CA GLN A 121 17.62 -3.08 38.52
C GLN A 121 16.37 -3.21 39.40
N CYS A 122 15.31 -3.80 38.86
CA CYS A 122 14.00 -3.96 39.49
C CYS A 122 13.37 -5.27 39.02
N ASP A 123 12.49 -5.88 39.83
CA ASP A 123 11.67 -6.99 39.37
C ASP A 123 10.79 -6.54 38.18
N PRO A 124 10.77 -7.28 37.04
CA PRO A 124 9.96 -6.92 35.87
C PRO A 124 8.44 -6.92 36.08
N ALA A 125 7.94 -7.51 37.16
CA ALA A 125 6.53 -7.51 37.51
C ALA A 125 6.10 -6.30 38.38
N LEU A 126 7.04 -5.57 39.00
CA LEU A 126 6.70 -4.49 39.96
C LEU A 126 5.77 -3.42 39.37
N LEU A 127 6.05 -2.97 38.14
CA LEU A 127 5.18 -2.01 37.44
C LEU A 127 3.73 -2.51 37.37
N PHE A 128 3.53 -3.79 37.10
CA PHE A 128 2.20 -4.37 36.98
C PHE A 128 1.51 -4.54 38.32
N TRP A 129 2.21 -4.86 39.40
CA TRP A 129 1.60 -4.90 40.75
C TRP A 129 1.09 -3.53 41.18
N LEU A 130 1.83 -2.46 40.89
CA LEU A 130 1.35 -1.09 41.17
C LEU A 130 0.19 -0.69 40.24
N VAL A 131 0.19 -1.12 38.98
CA VAL A 131 -0.95 -0.90 38.07
C VAL A 131 -2.19 -1.70 38.49
N GLU A 132 -2.03 -2.94 38.99
CA GLU A 132 -3.09 -3.79 39.56
C GLU A 132 -3.73 -3.08 40.76
N GLU A 133 -2.92 -2.61 41.72
CA GLU A 133 -3.36 -1.78 42.86
C GLU A 133 -4.04 -0.47 42.42
N LEU A 134 -3.53 0.19 41.37
CA LEU A 134 -4.17 1.39 40.82
C LEU A 134 -5.56 1.04 40.25
N LEU A 135 -5.66 0.06 39.36
CA LEU A 135 -6.92 -0.36 38.74
C LEU A 135 -7.97 -0.76 39.80
N ASP A 136 -7.57 -1.41 40.88
CA ASP A 136 -8.48 -1.78 41.98
C ASP A 136 -8.91 -0.59 42.85
N SER A 137 -8.09 0.46 42.94
CA SER A 137 -8.44 1.71 43.64
C SER A 137 -9.37 2.65 42.86
N GLN A 138 -9.48 2.51 41.53
CA GLN A 138 -10.17 3.47 40.65
C GLN A 138 -11.58 3.05 40.23
N THR A 139 -12.38 4.05 39.85
CA THR A 139 -13.67 3.89 39.15
C THR A 139 -13.47 3.42 37.71
N VAL A 140 -14.55 3.05 37.01
CA VAL A 140 -14.48 2.64 35.59
C VAL A 140 -13.84 3.71 34.70
N ASP A 141 -14.17 4.98 34.89
CA ASP A 141 -13.56 6.10 34.14
C ASP A 141 -12.08 6.31 34.51
N GLY A 142 -11.71 6.12 35.77
CA GLY A 142 -10.30 6.09 36.18
C GLY A 142 -9.54 4.93 35.51
N CYS A 143 -10.11 3.73 35.49
CA CYS A 143 -9.53 2.58 34.80
C CYS A 143 -9.30 2.83 33.30
N ARG A 144 -10.19 3.59 32.63
CA ARG A 144 -9.99 3.98 31.22
C ARG A 144 -8.70 4.81 31.05
N LYS A 145 -8.46 5.80 31.92
CA LYS A 145 -7.23 6.62 31.92
C LYS A 145 -5.96 5.81 32.22
N VAL A 146 -6.03 4.84 33.14
CA VAL A 146 -4.93 3.89 33.38
C VAL A 146 -4.66 3.05 32.13
N PHE A 147 -5.71 2.67 31.40
CA PHE A 147 -5.58 1.90 30.17
C PHE A 147 -4.97 2.70 29.01
N ASP A 148 -5.28 4.00 28.91
CA ASP A 148 -4.63 4.90 27.94
C ASP A 148 -3.09 4.92 28.12
N PHE A 149 -2.60 4.90 29.38
CA PHE A 149 -1.17 4.76 29.68
C PHE A 149 -0.61 3.39 29.27
N LEU A 150 -1.32 2.30 29.56
CA LEU A 150 -0.89 0.94 29.19
C LEU A 150 -0.83 0.73 27.68
N GLU A 151 -1.83 1.21 26.93
CA GLU A 151 -1.85 1.15 25.47
C GLU A 151 -0.69 1.96 24.86
N SER A 152 -0.42 3.16 25.39
CA SER A 152 0.74 3.99 25.00
C SER A 152 2.08 3.28 25.24
N ARG A 153 2.26 2.61 26.38
CA ARG A 153 3.54 1.97 26.75
C ARG A 153 3.67 0.50 26.31
N ARG A 154 2.66 -0.06 25.63
CA ARG A 154 2.58 -1.47 25.19
C ARG A 154 3.87 -2.02 24.62
N GLU A 155 4.43 -1.39 23.59
CA GLU A 155 5.59 -1.93 22.84
C GLU A 155 6.86 -2.03 23.71
N ARG A 156 7.06 -1.03 24.57
CA ARG A 156 8.15 -1.04 25.55
C ARG A 156 7.94 -2.14 26.58
N ILE A 157 6.71 -2.25 27.09
CA ILE A 157 6.30 -3.24 28.07
C ILE A 157 6.56 -4.67 27.55
N THR A 158 6.25 -4.96 26.28
CA THR A 158 6.37 -6.28 25.67
C THR A 158 7.79 -6.65 25.22
N ALA A 159 8.65 -5.66 24.94
CA ALA A 159 9.99 -5.89 24.37
C ALA A 159 10.95 -6.74 25.24
N LYS A 160 10.79 -6.74 26.57
CA LYS A 160 11.67 -7.45 27.51
C LYS A 160 10.90 -8.18 28.61
N ASN A 161 11.39 -9.36 29.00
CA ASN A 161 10.90 -10.18 30.12
C ASN A 161 9.40 -10.55 30.05
N LEU A 162 8.86 -10.68 28.83
CA LEU A 162 7.44 -10.92 28.59
C LEU A 162 6.89 -12.14 29.35
N LYS A 163 7.65 -13.24 29.46
CA LYS A 163 7.23 -14.46 30.18
C LYS A 163 6.98 -14.26 31.68
N GLN A 164 7.62 -13.27 32.31
CA GLN A 164 7.39 -12.92 33.71
C GLN A 164 6.21 -11.95 33.86
N LYS A 165 6.08 -11.01 32.92
CA LYS A 165 5.00 -10.02 32.87
C LYS A 165 3.64 -10.61 32.47
N SER A 166 3.61 -11.58 31.56
CA SER A 166 2.37 -12.06 30.91
C SER A 166 1.35 -12.61 31.91
N LEU A 167 1.78 -13.35 32.94
CA LEU A 167 0.88 -13.87 33.97
C LEU A 167 0.22 -12.77 34.80
N VAL A 168 0.93 -11.66 35.06
CA VAL A 168 0.39 -10.53 35.82
C VAL A 168 -0.55 -9.72 34.94
N ILE A 169 -0.16 -9.42 33.69
CA ILE A 169 -1.04 -8.79 32.68
C ILE A 169 -2.35 -9.57 32.54
N LEU A 170 -2.28 -10.89 32.36
CA LEU A 170 -3.46 -11.75 32.24
C LEU A 170 -4.34 -11.70 33.49
N ARG A 171 -3.77 -11.70 34.69
CA ARG A 171 -4.55 -11.59 35.93
C ARG A 171 -5.27 -10.25 35.99
N SER A 172 -4.53 -9.14 35.96
CA SER A 172 -5.08 -7.78 36.09
C SER A 172 -6.15 -7.49 35.04
N CYS A 173 -5.96 -7.92 33.79
CA CYS A 173 -6.96 -7.73 32.73
C CYS A 173 -8.20 -8.61 32.92
N ASN A 174 -8.06 -9.87 33.37
CA ASN A 174 -9.20 -10.74 33.65
C ASN A 174 -10.01 -10.28 34.87
N ASP A 175 -9.35 -9.77 35.91
CA ASP A 175 -10.02 -9.24 37.10
C ASP A 175 -10.71 -7.89 36.82
N LEU A 176 -10.13 -7.04 35.96
CA LEU A 176 -10.82 -5.88 35.40
C LEU A 176 -12.06 -6.31 34.57
N LEU A 177 -11.94 -7.30 33.68
CA LEU A 177 -13.07 -7.82 32.88
C LEU A 177 -14.19 -8.47 33.73
N ARG A 178 -13.89 -8.91 34.96
CA ARG A 178 -14.90 -9.39 35.93
C ARG A 178 -15.65 -8.24 36.62
N ARG A 179 -15.02 -7.07 36.74
CA ARG A 179 -15.61 -5.85 37.36
C ARG A 179 -16.47 -5.05 36.39
N LEU A 180 -16.22 -5.14 35.08
CA LEU A 180 -16.91 -4.36 34.05
C LEU A 180 -18.28 -4.94 33.65
N SER A 181 -19.25 -4.05 33.42
CA SER A 181 -20.55 -4.39 32.86
C SER A 181 -20.40 -4.73 31.37
N ARG A 182 -20.60 -5.99 30.98
CA ARG A 182 -20.53 -6.40 29.56
C ARG A 182 -21.62 -5.77 28.67
N ALA A 183 -22.64 -5.14 29.25
CA ALA A 183 -23.71 -4.46 28.53
C ALA A 183 -23.36 -2.98 28.26
N GLU A 184 -22.89 -2.25 29.26
CA GLU A 184 -22.61 -0.81 29.19
C GLU A 184 -21.18 -0.51 28.73
N ASP A 185 -20.19 -1.27 29.22
CA ASP A 185 -18.77 -1.09 28.93
C ASP A 185 -18.25 -1.97 27.79
N ALA A 186 -19.12 -2.43 26.88
CA ALA A 186 -18.75 -3.36 25.79
C ALA A 186 -17.54 -2.88 24.97
N ALA A 187 -17.46 -1.58 24.68
CA ALA A 187 -16.33 -0.97 23.98
C ALA A 187 -15.03 -0.98 24.80
N PHE A 188 -15.11 -0.76 26.12
CA PHE A 188 -13.93 -0.77 27.00
C PHE A 188 -13.45 -2.21 27.26
N CYS A 189 -14.36 -3.17 27.48
CA CYS A 189 -14.04 -4.60 27.46
C CYS A 189 -13.31 -5.00 26.16
N GLY A 190 -13.76 -4.48 25.02
CA GLY A 190 -13.10 -4.65 23.72
C GLY A 190 -11.65 -4.14 23.70
N ARG A 191 -11.39 -2.93 24.22
CA ARG A 191 -10.03 -2.38 24.39
C ARG A 191 -9.16 -3.29 25.26
N VAL A 192 -9.68 -3.77 26.39
CA VAL A 192 -8.94 -4.66 27.30
C VAL A 192 -8.54 -5.96 26.60
N TYR A 193 -9.46 -6.60 25.86
CA TYR A 193 -9.13 -7.78 25.04
C TYR A 193 -8.09 -7.48 23.96
N ILE A 194 -8.22 -6.36 23.23
CA ILE A 194 -7.25 -5.97 22.20
C ILE A 194 -5.84 -5.80 22.78
N PHE A 195 -5.72 -5.13 23.93
CA PHE A 195 -4.44 -4.97 24.61
C PHE A 195 -3.85 -6.32 25.06
N MET A 196 -4.66 -7.25 25.60
CA MET A 196 -4.20 -8.61 25.92
C MET A 196 -3.66 -9.34 24.68
N PHE A 197 -4.40 -9.31 23.56
CA PHE A 197 -4.00 -9.96 22.30
C PHE A 197 -2.77 -9.32 21.64
N GLN A 198 -2.58 -8.00 21.77
CA GLN A 198 -1.38 -7.33 21.27
C GLN A 198 -0.17 -7.52 22.20
N SER A 199 -0.40 -7.77 23.50
CA SER A 199 0.66 -7.94 24.49
C SER A 199 1.26 -9.35 24.51
N ILE A 200 0.47 -10.36 24.12
CA ILE A 200 0.86 -11.78 24.24
C ILE A 200 0.83 -12.43 22.84
N PRO A 201 1.97 -12.95 22.33
CA PRO A 201 2.04 -13.48 20.98
C PRO A 201 1.16 -14.73 20.82
N PRO A 202 0.60 -14.98 19.61
CA PRO A 202 -0.31 -16.10 19.36
C PRO A 202 0.33 -17.49 19.53
N GLY A 203 1.66 -17.58 19.60
CA GLY A 203 2.38 -18.81 19.93
C GLY A 203 2.39 -19.16 21.43
N ASP A 204 1.90 -18.28 22.31
CA ASP A 204 1.74 -18.58 23.73
C ASP A 204 0.44 -19.37 23.97
N ARG A 205 0.52 -20.42 24.80
CA ARG A 205 -0.62 -21.29 25.16
C ARG A 205 -1.75 -20.53 25.86
N SER A 206 -1.47 -19.36 26.43
CA SER A 206 -2.44 -18.51 27.12
C SER A 206 -3.22 -17.57 26.19
N SER A 207 -2.71 -17.29 24.98
CA SER A 207 -3.35 -16.38 24.02
C SER A 207 -4.42 -17.05 23.14
N VAL A 208 -4.39 -18.39 23.05
CA VAL A 208 -5.28 -19.17 22.19
C VAL A 208 -6.07 -20.19 23.01
N ASN A 209 -7.39 -20.26 22.78
CA ASN A 209 -8.22 -21.37 23.26
C ASN A 209 -7.79 -22.68 22.57
N LEU A 210 -6.87 -23.39 23.22
CA LEU A 210 -6.29 -24.68 22.79
C LEU A 210 -7.26 -25.85 22.93
N ARG A 211 -8.25 -25.77 23.84
CA ARG A 211 -9.22 -26.85 24.06
C ARG A 211 -10.38 -26.82 23.06
N GLY A 212 -10.63 -25.67 22.43
CA GLY A 212 -11.80 -25.46 21.57
C GLY A 212 -13.11 -25.37 22.35
N GLU A 213 -13.06 -24.99 23.63
CA GLU A 213 -14.27 -24.80 24.46
C GLU A 213 -15.12 -23.65 23.89
N TYR A 214 -16.42 -23.88 23.68
CA TYR A 214 -17.36 -22.88 23.15
C TYR A 214 -17.75 -21.87 24.23
N HIS A 215 -18.07 -20.63 23.83
CA HIS A 215 -18.37 -19.55 24.77
C HIS A 215 -19.85 -19.56 25.21
N VAL A 216 -20.19 -20.51 26.09
CA VAL A 216 -21.58 -20.81 26.48
C VAL A 216 -22.29 -19.69 27.26
N GLU A 217 -21.54 -18.74 27.86
CA GLU A 217 -22.09 -17.68 28.70
C GLU A 217 -23.08 -16.72 27.98
N ASN A 218 -23.03 -16.62 26.64
CA ASN A 218 -23.91 -15.72 25.89
C ASN A 218 -25.24 -16.40 25.53
N VAL A 219 -26.08 -16.59 26.53
CA VAL A 219 -27.42 -17.19 26.37
C VAL A 219 -28.37 -16.19 25.70
N THR A 220 -29.11 -16.64 24.70
CA THR A 220 -30.17 -15.87 24.03
C THR A 220 -31.51 -16.19 24.67
N SER A 221 -32.07 -15.23 25.41
CA SER A 221 -33.40 -15.33 26.03
C SER A 221 -34.50 -14.96 25.03
N PHE A 222 -35.53 -15.80 24.90
CA PHE A 222 -36.68 -15.58 24.03
C PHE A 222 -37.98 -15.98 24.76
N GLU A 223 -39.12 -15.53 24.27
CA GLU A 223 -40.43 -15.74 24.91
C GLU A 223 -40.91 -17.19 24.76
N GLY A 224 -41.45 -17.76 25.84
CA GLY A 224 -42.06 -19.09 25.80
C GLY A 224 -43.42 -19.11 25.10
N ILE A 225 -43.88 -20.29 24.69
CA ILE A 225 -45.27 -20.48 24.21
C ILE A 225 -46.22 -20.13 25.37
N PRO A 226 -47.19 -19.21 25.19
CA PRO A 226 -48.24 -18.98 26.19
C PRO A 226 -49.08 -20.25 26.36
N VAL A 227 -49.03 -20.85 27.55
CA VAL A 227 -49.97 -21.90 27.92
C VAL A 227 -51.33 -21.24 28.16
N ALA A 228 -52.32 -21.59 27.35
CA ALA A 228 -53.67 -21.06 27.48
C ALA A 228 -54.38 -21.66 28.72
N SER A 229 -54.20 -21.03 29.88
CA SER A 229 -55.03 -21.25 31.06
C SER A 229 -54.97 -20.07 32.05
N ASP A 230 -56.10 -19.38 32.19
CA ASP A 230 -56.59 -18.58 33.32
C ASP A 230 -55.60 -17.89 34.30
N GLY A 231 -55.68 -16.54 34.30
CA GLY A 231 -55.69 -15.77 35.55
C GLY A 231 -54.47 -14.91 35.88
N LEU A 232 -54.67 -13.59 35.82
CA LEU A 232 -54.03 -12.56 36.67
C LEU A 232 -52.49 -12.55 36.79
N SER A 233 -51.84 -11.77 35.91
CA SER A 233 -51.10 -10.56 36.32
C SER A 233 -50.57 -9.82 35.09
N VAL A 234 -50.98 -8.56 34.93
CA VAL A 234 -50.34 -7.62 34.00
C VAL A 234 -49.40 -6.80 34.85
N ASP A 235 -48.11 -7.14 34.85
CA ASP A 235 -47.08 -6.23 35.36
C ASP A 235 -46.78 -5.22 34.25
N GLU A 236 -47.42 -4.07 34.39
CA GLU A 236 -47.23 -2.87 33.58
C GLU A 236 -45.82 -2.32 33.85
N MET A 237 -45.06 -2.00 32.80
CA MET A 237 -43.69 -1.52 32.95
C MET A 237 -43.67 -0.12 33.58
N ASP A 238 -43.12 0.00 34.79
CA ASP A 238 -42.80 1.28 35.41
C ASP A 238 -41.81 2.05 34.52
N VAL A 239 -42.29 3.15 33.94
CA VAL A 239 -41.47 4.19 33.32
C VAL A 239 -41.59 5.41 34.22
N ASP A 240 -40.52 5.70 34.97
CA ASP A 240 -40.43 6.90 35.81
C ASP A 240 -40.68 8.15 34.94
N PRO A 241 -41.66 9.01 35.29
CA PRO A 241 -41.91 10.24 34.57
C PRO A 241 -41.04 11.36 35.16
N ASP A 242 -40.43 12.17 34.30
CA ASP A 242 -40.11 13.54 34.71
C ASP A 242 -40.51 14.57 33.66
N VAL A 243 -40.86 15.74 34.18
CA VAL A 243 -41.84 16.66 33.57
C VAL A 243 -41.15 17.69 32.70
N ASP A 244 -41.69 17.97 31.50
CA ASP A 244 -42.23 19.32 31.29
C ASP A 244 -43.30 19.38 30.20
N ALA A 245 -44.37 20.13 30.47
CA ALA A 245 -45.56 20.15 29.63
C ALA A 245 -45.92 21.56 29.17
N LEU A 246 -45.85 21.81 27.85
CA LEU A 246 -46.53 22.94 27.21
C LEU A 246 -47.48 22.46 26.12
N LYS A 247 -48.77 22.67 26.38
CA LYS A 247 -49.89 22.32 25.50
C LYS A 247 -49.87 23.14 24.20
N ASN A 248 -50.28 22.52 23.10
CA ASN A 248 -51.17 23.19 22.16
C ASN A 248 -52.02 22.18 21.37
N ASP A 249 -53.32 22.47 21.24
CA ASP A 249 -54.29 21.62 20.53
C ASP A 249 -54.10 21.68 19.00
N GLY A 250 -54.28 20.54 18.31
CA GLY A 250 -53.88 20.45 16.89
C GLY A 250 -54.34 19.22 16.08
N LYS A 251 -55.60 18.77 16.26
CA LYS A 251 -56.48 18.12 15.27
C LYS A 251 -55.90 17.15 14.20
N ASP A 252 -56.37 15.88 14.26
CA ASP A 252 -56.56 14.90 13.17
C ASP A 252 -55.54 14.82 12.01
N THR A 253 -54.75 13.74 11.95
CA THR A 253 -54.84 12.71 10.89
C THR A 253 -53.84 11.56 11.14
N ARG A 254 -54.33 10.37 11.50
CA ARG A 254 -53.51 9.14 11.48
C ARG A 254 -53.53 8.55 10.06
N PRO A 255 -52.38 8.36 9.38
CA PRO A 255 -52.32 7.51 8.20
C PRO A 255 -52.40 6.05 8.67
N THR A 256 -53.46 5.34 8.29
CA THR A 256 -53.58 3.90 8.55
C THR A 256 -52.58 3.13 7.68
N VAL A 257 -51.46 2.72 8.26
CA VAL A 257 -50.59 1.69 7.64
C VAL A 257 -51.37 0.39 7.64
N LYS A 258 -51.77 -0.08 6.45
CA LYS A 258 -52.42 -1.39 6.30
C LYS A 258 -51.38 -2.49 6.52
N ALA A 259 -51.41 -3.11 7.70
CA ALA A 259 -50.81 -4.42 7.89
C ALA A 259 -51.45 -5.40 6.89
N VAL A 260 -50.63 -6.14 6.15
CA VAL A 260 -51.10 -7.09 5.13
C VAL A 260 -51.21 -8.46 5.80
N SER A 261 -52.43 -8.81 6.22
CA SER A 261 -52.69 -10.10 6.88
C SER A 261 -52.44 -11.28 5.93
N PHE A 262 -51.70 -12.29 6.42
CA PHE A 262 -51.39 -13.53 5.71
C PHE A 262 -52.51 -14.57 5.86
N GLU A 263 -53.54 -14.51 5.01
CA GLU A 263 -54.43 -15.66 4.79
C GLU A 263 -54.51 -16.05 3.30
N SER A 264 -54.25 -17.32 3.00
CA SER A 264 -54.54 -17.91 1.68
C SER A 264 -55.18 -19.30 1.82
N LYS A 265 -56.38 -19.46 1.25
CA LYS A 265 -57.21 -20.65 1.43
C LYS A 265 -56.76 -21.86 0.60
N SER A 266 -56.62 -22.99 1.30
CA SER A 266 -56.86 -24.38 0.84
C SER A 266 -56.22 -24.91 -0.46
N LYS A 267 -55.11 -25.67 -0.32
CA LYS A 267 -55.04 -27.11 -0.69
C LYS A 267 -53.76 -27.79 -0.16
N ALA A 268 -53.87 -29.11 0.08
CA ALA A 268 -52.86 -30.16 0.31
C ALA A 268 -51.71 -29.94 1.32
N GLU A 269 -51.58 -30.86 2.28
CA GLU A 269 -50.37 -31.11 3.08
C GLU A 269 -49.31 -31.77 2.18
N SER A 270 -48.05 -31.33 2.13
CA SER A 270 -47.06 -31.51 3.20
C SER A 270 -45.93 -30.46 3.19
N ASP A 271 -46.08 -29.37 2.44
CA ASP A 271 -44.95 -28.52 2.01
C ASP A 271 -45.24 -27.01 2.19
N LYS A 272 -45.98 -26.68 3.26
CA LYS A 272 -46.32 -25.29 3.62
C LYS A 272 -45.34 -24.76 4.67
N PRO A 273 -44.90 -23.50 4.58
CA PRO A 273 -44.15 -22.87 5.67
C PRO A 273 -45.00 -22.82 6.93
N LEU A 274 -44.35 -22.98 8.09
CA LEU A 274 -44.97 -22.77 9.39
C LEU A 274 -45.44 -21.31 9.52
N ASP A 275 -46.53 -21.12 10.25
CA ASP A 275 -47.04 -19.79 10.62
C ASP A 275 -46.01 -19.05 11.49
N THR A 276 -45.91 -17.73 11.40
CA THR A 276 -44.83 -16.92 12.01
C THR A 276 -44.75 -17.12 13.52
N ASP A 277 -45.90 -17.17 14.17
CA ASP A 277 -46.06 -17.48 15.60
C ASP A 277 -45.61 -18.89 15.99
N SER A 278 -45.80 -19.88 15.11
CA SER A 278 -45.35 -21.26 15.34
C SER A 278 -43.87 -21.48 14.99
N LEU A 279 -43.33 -20.63 14.11
CA LEU A 279 -41.92 -20.63 13.73
C LEU A 279 -41.03 -20.01 14.81
N TYR A 280 -41.47 -18.94 15.48
CA TYR A 280 -40.69 -18.21 16.49
C TYR A 280 -39.99 -19.12 17.54
N PRO A 281 -40.68 -20.03 18.27
CA PRO A 281 -40.01 -20.85 19.28
C PRO A 281 -39.07 -21.90 18.66
N VAL A 282 -39.40 -22.43 17.48
CA VAL A 282 -38.55 -23.38 16.74
C VAL A 282 -37.28 -22.68 16.28
N PHE A 283 -37.41 -21.47 15.74
CA PHE A 283 -36.33 -20.63 15.25
C PHE A 283 -35.35 -20.26 16.38
N TRP A 284 -35.83 -19.69 17.49
CA TRP A 284 -34.93 -19.30 18.58
C TRP A 284 -34.33 -20.51 19.32
N SER A 285 -34.97 -21.69 19.27
CA SER A 285 -34.33 -22.93 19.74
C SER A 285 -33.08 -23.31 18.92
N LEU A 286 -32.95 -22.88 17.65
CA LEU A 286 -31.72 -23.11 16.87
C LEU A 286 -30.51 -22.40 17.46
N GLN A 287 -30.71 -21.25 18.11
CA GLN A 287 -29.63 -20.47 18.71
C GLN A 287 -28.93 -21.24 19.83
N TYR A 288 -29.63 -22.14 20.53
CA TYR A 288 -29.01 -23.07 21.48
C TYR A 288 -28.00 -23.99 20.79
N PHE A 289 -28.38 -24.64 19.68
CA PHE A 289 -27.48 -25.51 18.90
C PHE A 289 -26.32 -24.74 18.26
N PHE A 290 -26.53 -23.50 17.82
CA PHE A 290 -25.46 -22.63 17.34
C PHE A 290 -24.47 -22.24 18.45
N SER A 291 -24.94 -22.06 19.68
CA SER A 291 -24.08 -21.75 20.84
C SER A 291 -23.30 -22.97 21.38
N GLN A 292 -23.85 -24.18 21.24
CA GLN A 292 -23.27 -25.42 21.76
C GLN A 292 -23.28 -26.55 20.71
N PRO A 293 -22.39 -26.52 19.69
CA PRO A 293 -22.42 -27.48 18.57
C PRO A 293 -22.16 -28.94 18.98
N THR A 294 -21.57 -29.16 20.16
CA THR A 294 -21.33 -30.50 20.73
C THR A 294 -22.60 -31.23 21.16
N THR A 295 -23.72 -30.52 21.36
CA THR A 295 -25.04 -31.12 21.64
C THR A 295 -25.56 -31.94 20.46
N LEU A 296 -25.19 -31.55 19.24
CA LEU A 296 -25.54 -32.25 17.98
C LEU A 296 -24.89 -33.63 17.82
N PHE A 297 -24.07 -34.07 18.80
CA PHE A 297 -23.61 -35.45 18.88
C PHE A 297 -24.69 -36.41 19.41
N ASP A 298 -25.78 -35.91 19.99
CA ASP A 298 -26.97 -36.69 20.32
C ASP A 298 -27.91 -36.76 19.09
N PRO A 299 -28.25 -37.95 18.57
CA PRO A 299 -29.20 -38.10 17.47
C PRO A 299 -30.57 -37.43 17.71
N ALA A 300 -31.04 -37.35 18.97
CA ALA A 300 -32.33 -36.73 19.29
C ALA A 300 -32.30 -35.21 19.13
N GLU A 301 -31.23 -34.55 19.59
CA GLU A 301 -31.03 -33.12 19.40
C GLU A 301 -30.70 -32.78 17.95
N LEU A 302 -29.91 -33.63 17.27
CA LEU A 302 -29.66 -33.50 15.83
C LEU A 302 -30.96 -33.55 15.01
N ALA A 303 -31.93 -34.40 15.36
CA ALA A 303 -33.22 -34.46 14.68
C ALA A 303 -34.03 -33.16 14.84
N LYS A 304 -34.04 -32.55 16.04
CA LYS A 304 -34.67 -31.24 16.26
C LYS A 304 -34.01 -30.14 15.44
N PHE A 305 -32.67 -30.12 15.42
CA PHE A 305 -31.88 -29.17 14.65
C PHE A 305 -32.17 -29.25 13.14
N LYS A 306 -32.27 -30.46 12.58
CA LYS A 306 -32.66 -30.67 11.17
C LYS A 306 -34.03 -30.05 10.88
N GLY A 307 -35.05 -30.41 11.66
CA GLY A 307 -36.41 -29.91 11.47
C GLY A 307 -36.51 -28.40 11.62
N GLY A 308 -35.80 -27.80 12.58
CA GLY A 308 -35.78 -26.35 12.77
C GLY A 308 -35.13 -25.59 11.61
N ILE A 309 -34.01 -26.09 11.07
CA ILE A 309 -33.38 -25.51 9.87
C ILE A 309 -34.27 -25.67 8.64
N GLU A 310 -34.90 -26.83 8.45
CA GLU A 310 -35.81 -27.07 7.32
C GLU A 310 -37.03 -26.15 7.36
N ALA A 311 -37.62 -25.93 8.54
CA ALA A 311 -38.69 -24.95 8.74
C ALA A 311 -38.23 -23.51 8.45
N THR A 312 -37.06 -23.12 8.99
CA THR A 312 -36.49 -21.77 8.82
C THR A 312 -36.16 -21.46 7.35
N MET A 313 -35.53 -22.41 6.63
CA MET A 313 -35.24 -22.28 5.21
C MET A 313 -36.51 -22.11 4.38
N SER A 314 -37.54 -22.91 4.65
CA SER A 314 -38.82 -22.85 3.92
C SER A 314 -39.56 -21.53 4.18
N ALA A 315 -39.47 -20.96 5.39
CA ALA A 315 -39.98 -19.63 5.70
C ALA A 315 -39.18 -18.52 4.96
N PHE A 316 -37.84 -18.58 4.96
CA PHE A 316 -36.99 -17.62 4.26
C PHE A 316 -37.19 -17.63 2.74
N GLU A 317 -37.43 -18.79 2.13
CA GLU A 317 -37.79 -18.94 0.72
C GLU A 317 -39.21 -18.43 0.42
N ALA A 318 -40.16 -18.58 1.34
CA ALA A 318 -41.50 -18.00 1.18
C ALA A 318 -41.45 -16.47 1.19
N VAL A 319 -40.74 -15.88 2.16
CA VAL A 319 -40.56 -14.41 2.30
C VAL A 319 -39.84 -13.82 1.09
N GLU A 320 -38.80 -14.48 0.59
CA GLU A 320 -38.10 -14.04 -0.63
C GLU A 320 -39.02 -14.05 -1.87
N LYS A 321 -39.84 -15.10 -2.03
CA LYS A 321 -40.84 -15.17 -3.13
C LYS A 321 -41.84 -14.03 -3.04
N ILE A 322 -42.33 -13.67 -1.84
CA ILE A 322 -43.25 -12.54 -1.59
C ILE A 322 -42.57 -11.20 -1.92
N GLN A 323 -41.31 -11.02 -1.51
CA GLN A 323 -40.54 -9.80 -1.82
C GLN A 323 -40.27 -9.66 -3.32
N LYS A 324 -40.02 -10.76 -4.03
CA LYS A 324 -39.85 -10.79 -5.49
C LYS A 324 -41.16 -10.56 -6.27
N THR A 325 -42.33 -10.92 -5.73
CA THR A 325 -43.62 -10.60 -6.38
C THR A 325 -44.14 -9.20 -6.06
N THR A 326 -43.78 -8.63 -4.91
CA THR A 326 -44.19 -7.28 -4.52
C THR A 326 -43.32 -6.20 -5.18
N LYS A 327 -42.09 -6.53 -5.56
CA LYS A 327 -41.23 -5.69 -6.41
C LYS A 327 -41.50 -5.97 -7.89
N GLY A 328 -42.48 -5.26 -8.47
CA GLY A 328 -42.74 -5.27 -9.91
C GLY A 328 -41.55 -4.75 -10.74
N PRO A 329 -41.51 -5.04 -12.06
CA PRO A 329 -40.48 -4.53 -12.95
C PRO A 329 -40.66 -3.02 -13.20
N ASP A 330 -39.53 -2.32 -13.28
CA ASP A 330 -39.39 -0.90 -13.66
C ASP A 330 -40.13 0.17 -12.83
N GLU A 331 -39.57 0.57 -11.68
CA GLU A 331 -39.47 2.01 -11.35
C GLU A 331 -38.38 2.37 -10.31
N TYR A 332 -37.11 2.41 -10.72
CA TYR A 332 -36.05 3.17 -10.01
C TYR A 332 -35.10 3.86 -11.00
N LYS A 333 -35.64 4.77 -11.82
CA LYS A 333 -34.83 5.86 -12.39
C LYS A 333 -34.51 6.84 -11.26
N LEU A 334 -33.38 6.64 -10.61
CA LEU A 334 -32.89 7.49 -9.52
C LEU A 334 -32.69 8.94 -9.99
N ILE A 335 -33.62 9.80 -9.60
CA ILE A 335 -33.42 11.24 -9.52
C ILE A 335 -32.30 11.48 -8.50
N PRO A 336 -31.24 12.25 -8.83
CA PRO A 336 -30.10 12.44 -7.93
C PRO A 336 -30.41 13.45 -6.81
N GLN A 337 -31.19 13.05 -5.80
CA GLN A 337 -31.35 13.81 -4.54
C GLN A 337 -30.10 13.70 -3.64
N LYS A 338 -28.94 14.08 -4.16
CA LYS A 338 -27.68 14.14 -3.41
C LYS A 338 -27.47 15.54 -2.84
N ARG A 339 -28.03 15.83 -1.66
CA ARG A 339 -27.55 16.91 -0.74
C ARG A 339 -28.17 17.01 0.66
N LYS A 340 -29.20 16.24 1.03
CA LYS A 340 -29.78 16.28 2.41
C LYS A 340 -29.73 14.98 3.22
N ALA A 341 -29.41 13.84 2.59
CA ALA A 341 -29.37 12.55 3.27
C ALA A 341 -27.99 12.18 3.86
N ALA A 342 -26.96 12.99 3.65
CA ALA A 342 -25.58 12.68 4.07
C ALA A 342 -25.32 12.99 5.56
N GLU A 343 -25.83 14.12 6.06
CA GLU A 343 -25.61 14.55 7.45
C GLU A 343 -26.40 13.67 8.43
N ALA A 344 -27.68 13.42 8.17
CA ALA A 344 -28.53 12.62 9.05
C ALA A 344 -28.17 11.11 9.14
N ASN A 345 -27.40 10.56 8.20
CA ASN A 345 -27.02 9.14 8.19
C ASN A 345 -25.72 8.83 8.92
N HIS A 346 -24.91 9.83 9.26
CA HIS A 346 -23.65 9.60 9.96
C HIS A 346 -23.90 9.32 11.45
N ASP A 347 -24.72 10.14 12.11
CA ASP A 347 -24.92 10.06 13.56
C ASP A 347 -25.70 8.82 13.99
N LEU A 348 -26.76 8.43 13.26
CA LEU A 348 -27.60 7.28 13.59
C LEU A 348 -26.86 5.92 13.53
N ARG A 349 -25.79 5.80 12.74
CA ARG A 349 -25.01 4.55 12.63
C ARG A 349 -23.99 4.37 13.75
N SER A 350 -23.66 5.43 14.48
CA SER A 350 -22.68 5.38 15.58
C SER A 350 -23.32 5.15 16.95
N THR A 351 -24.59 5.50 17.15
CA THR A 351 -25.25 5.43 18.47
C THR A 351 -26.12 4.19 18.67
N ASN A 352 -26.73 3.62 17.62
CA ASN A 352 -27.79 2.61 17.74
C ASN A 352 -27.43 1.21 17.21
N ASN A 353 -26.14 0.82 17.25
CA ASN A 353 -25.76 -0.57 16.97
C ASN A 353 -26.06 -1.45 18.19
N ASN A 354 -27.21 -2.12 18.20
CA ASN A 354 -27.50 -3.14 19.21
C ASN A 354 -26.58 -4.36 19.00
N PRO A 355 -25.72 -4.74 19.97
CA PRO A 355 -24.79 -5.87 19.82
C PRO A 355 -25.47 -7.24 19.95
N LYS A 356 -26.76 -7.30 20.29
CA LYS A 356 -27.54 -8.54 20.44
C LYS A 356 -28.76 -8.57 19.53
N TYR A 357 -29.25 -9.76 19.21
CA TYR A 357 -30.52 -9.96 18.51
C TYR A 357 -31.71 -9.44 19.32
N LEU A 358 -32.74 -8.94 18.64
CA LEU A 358 -33.97 -8.43 19.26
C LEU A 358 -35.00 -9.56 19.32
N THR A 359 -34.94 -10.39 20.36
CA THR A 359 -35.78 -11.58 20.51
C THR A 359 -37.26 -11.32 20.80
N SER A 360 -37.79 -10.11 20.55
CA SER A 360 -39.22 -9.81 20.74
C SER A 360 -40.06 -10.51 19.68
N ARG A 361 -41.17 -11.14 20.11
CA ARG A 361 -42.10 -11.81 19.18
C ARG A 361 -42.77 -10.85 18.20
N GLU A 362 -43.10 -9.63 18.64
CA GLU A 362 -43.75 -8.62 17.81
C GLU A 362 -42.85 -8.10 16.67
N LEU A 363 -41.52 -8.13 16.87
CA LEU A 363 -40.55 -7.67 15.88
C LEU A 363 -40.13 -8.78 14.89
N PHE A 364 -40.45 -10.04 15.18
CA PHE A 364 -39.94 -11.20 14.44
C PHE A 364 -40.31 -11.20 12.95
N GLU A 365 -41.51 -10.75 12.58
CA GLU A 365 -41.92 -10.63 11.17
C GLU A 365 -41.09 -9.57 10.42
N LEU A 366 -40.75 -8.47 11.09
CA LEU A 366 -39.91 -7.41 10.54
C LEU A 366 -38.46 -7.90 10.41
N GLU A 367 -37.93 -8.62 11.42
CA GLU A 367 -36.59 -9.22 11.37
C GLU A 367 -36.46 -10.24 10.24
N ILE A 368 -37.40 -11.18 10.08
CA ILE A 368 -37.38 -12.14 8.96
C ILE A 368 -37.44 -11.42 7.60
N SER A 369 -38.13 -10.29 7.50
CA SER A 369 -38.19 -9.52 6.27
C SER A 369 -36.83 -8.94 5.86
N ASP A 370 -35.93 -8.65 6.82
CA ASP A 370 -34.61 -8.12 6.54
C ASP A 370 -33.69 -9.15 5.86
N LEU A 371 -32.87 -8.67 4.93
CA LEU A 371 -31.86 -9.46 4.23
C LEU A 371 -30.63 -9.69 5.10
N TYR A 372 -30.24 -8.72 5.93
CA TYR A 372 -29.06 -8.89 6.79
C TYR A 372 -29.34 -9.90 7.90
N PHE A 373 -30.46 -9.80 8.61
CA PHE A 373 -30.88 -10.78 9.62
C PHE A 373 -30.85 -12.21 9.08
N ARG A 374 -31.53 -12.47 7.95
CA ARG A 374 -31.50 -13.77 7.26
C ARG A 374 -30.08 -14.24 6.96
N ARG A 375 -29.22 -13.38 6.41
CA ARG A 375 -27.81 -13.73 6.11
C ARG A 375 -27.01 -14.10 7.37
N HIS A 376 -27.22 -13.45 8.51
CA HIS A 376 -26.53 -13.82 9.76
C HIS A 376 -26.89 -15.25 10.21
N ILE A 377 -28.18 -15.58 10.24
CA ILE A 377 -28.68 -16.90 10.65
C ILE A 377 -28.22 -17.99 9.67
N LEU A 378 -28.27 -17.71 8.37
CA LEU A 378 -27.80 -18.66 7.35
C LEU A 378 -26.29 -18.90 7.42
N ILE A 379 -25.48 -17.89 7.76
CA ILE A 379 -24.04 -18.06 7.99
C ILE A 379 -23.78 -18.89 9.25
N GLN A 380 -24.51 -18.67 10.35
CA GLN A 380 -24.42 -19.51 11.54
C GLN A 380 -24.74 -20.97 11.22
N ALA A 381 -25.85 -21.23 10.54
CA ALA A 381 -26.21 -22.57 10.06
C ALA A 381 -25.11 -23.16 9.16
N PHE A 382 -24.55 -22.38 8.23
CA PHE A 382 -23.49 -22.83 7.31
C PHE A 382 -22.19 -23.20 8.05
N ILE A 383 -21.78 -22.44 9.06
CA ILE A 383 -20.61 -22.75 9.91
C ILE A 383 -20.83 -24.08 10.63
N ILE A 384 -22.01 -24.31 11.20
CA ILE A 384 -22.35 -25.55 11.91
C ILE A 384 -22.45 -26.76 10.95
N LEU A 385 -23.01 -26.58 9.76
CA LEU A 385 -23.04 -27.62 8.73
C LEU A 385 -21.63 -27.98 8.24
N ASP A 386 -20.72 -27.02 8.10
CA ASP A 386 -19.33 -27.28 7.76
C ASP A 386 -18.56 -27.98 8.90
N PHE A 387 -18.84 -27.62 10.16
CA PHE A 387 -18.36 -28.34 11.34
C PHE A 387 -18.84 -29.80 11.36
N LEU A 388 -20.14 -30.07 11.14
CA LEU A 388 -20.67 -31.43 11.05
C LEU A 388 -19.99 -32.24 9.93
N LEU A 389 -19.79 -31.63 8.75
CA LEU A 389 -19.07 -32.27 7.64
C LEU A 389 -17.59 -32.56 7.96
N SER A 390 -16.96 -31.82 8.87
CA SER A 390 -15.59 -32.09 9.35
C SER A 390 -15.47 -33.39 10.17
N LEU A 391 -16.57 -33.86 10.78
CA LEU A 391 -16.66 -35.10 11.55
C LEU A 391 -16.76 -36.36 10.65
N THR A 392 -16.82 -36.18 9.33
CA THR A 392 -16.87 -37.32 8.40
C THR A 392 -15.54 -38.08 8.33
N PRO A 393 -15.54 -39.42 8.16
CA PRO A 393 -14.31 -40.21 8.08
C PRO A 393 -13.33 -39.71 7.00
N GLN A 394 -13.84 -39.22 5.87
CA GLN A 394 -13.03 -38.67 4.77
C GLN A 394 -12.33 -37.34 5.12
N ALA A 395 -12.98 -36.47 5.89
CA ALA A 395 -12.37 -35.23 6.36
C ALA A 395 -11.28 -35.53 7.40
N ARG A 396 -11.58 -36.43 8.34
CA ARG A 396 -10.67 -36.84 9.41
C ARG A 396 -9.40 -37.53 8.91
N ALA A 397 -9.50 -38.35 7.86
CA ALA A 397 -8.33 -38.99 7.21
C ALA A 397 -7.30 -37.99 6.64
N LYS A 398 -7.67 -36.73 6.39
CA LYS A 398 -6.73 -35.68 5.93
C LYS A 398 -5.90 -35.08 7.07
N ILE A 399 -6.32 -35.26 8.32
CA ILE A 399 -5.75 -34.63 9.52
C ILE A 399 -5.02 -35.67 10.40
N SER A 400 -5.24 -36.97 10.19
CA SER A 400 -4.68 -38.07 11.00
C SER A 400 -3.16 -38.05 11.16
N ASN A 401 -2.42 -37.56 10.14
CA ASN A 401 -0.96 -37.54 10.12
C ASN A 401 -0.35 -36.43 11.01
N VAL A 402 -1.19 -35.60 11.65
CA VAL A 402 -0.81 -34.30 12.23
C VAL A 402 -1.29 -34.17 13.70
N LEU A 403 -1.92 -35.22 14.25
CA LEU A 403 -2.59 -35.22 15.55
C LEU A 403 -1.65 -35.03 16.76
N GLN A 404 -1.36 -33.77 17.13
CA GLN A 404 -0.75 -33.42 18.42
C GLN A 404 -1.82 -33.11 19.47
N ASN A 405 -2.81 -32.28 19.13
CA ASN A 405 -3.91 -31.91 20.02
C ASN A 405 -5.21 -32.65 19.67
N ARG A 406 -5.69 -33.52 20.59
CA ARG A 406 -6.91 -34.33 20.39
C ARG A 406 -8.22 -33.61 20.77
N SER A 407 -8.16 -32.55 21.58
CA SER A 407 -9.35 -31.89 22.12
C SER A 407 -10.23 -31.24 21.05
N VAL A 408 -9.60 -30.67 20.02
CA VAL A 408 -10.27 -29.94 18.91
C VAL A 408 -10.79 -30.88 17.80
N VAL A 409 -10.36 -32.15 17.77
CA VAL A 409 -10.64 -33.08 16.64
C VAL A 409 -11.82 -34.01 16.91
N TYR A 410 -12.40 -34.00 18.12
CA TYR A 410 -13.53 -34.84 18.53
C TYR A 410 -13.38 -36.31 18.09
N ALA A 411 -12.22 -36.90 18.37
CA ALA A 411 -11.76 -38.12 17.70
C ALA A 411 -12.65 -39.37 17.88
N ASP A 412 -13.54 -39.37 18.86
CA ASP A 412 -14.45 -40.48 19.15
C ASP A 412 -15.88 -40.26 18.60
N LYS A 413 -16.09 -39.17 17.83
CA LYS A 413 -17.36 -38.82 17.19
C LYS A 413 -17.25 -38.95 15.67
N ASN A 414 -18.27 -39.56 15.07
CA ASN A 414 -18.41 -39.73 13.63
C ASN A 414 -19.84 -39.35 13.23
N LEU A 415 -20.00 -38.62 12.14
CA LEU A 415 -21.29 -38.35 11.53
C LEU A 415 -21.74 -39.54 10.68
N GLY A 416 -23.04 -39.90 10.71
CA GLY A 416 -23.62 -40.93 9.85
C GLY A 416 -23.55 -40.57 8.36
N GLU A 417 -23.55 -41.56 7.48
CA GLU A 417 -23.45 -41.30 6.03
C GLU A 417 -24.66 -40.51 5.49
N ASP A 418 -25.86 -40.83 5.98
CA ASP A 418 -27.08 -40.14 5.57
C ASP A 418 -27.20 -38.75 6.17
N ASP A 419 -26.70 -38.55 7.40
CA ASP A 419 -26.56 -37.23 8.01
C ASP A 419 -25.56 -36.35 7.25
N ALA A 420 -24.47 -36.93 6.75
CA ALA A 420 -23.48 -36.24 5.93
C ALA A 420 -24.04 -35.85 4.55
N LYS A 421 -24.85 -36.72 3.93
CA LYS A 421 -25.59 -36.40 2.69
C LYS A 421 -26.59 -35.27 2.93
N TRP A 422 -27.36 -35.33 4.01
CA TRP A 422 -28.29 -34.27 4.41
C TRP A 422 -27.55 -32.94 4.64
N ALA A 423 -26.48 -32.94 5.44
CA ALA A 423 -25.74 -31.72 5.77
C ALA A 423 -25.13 -31.07 4.53
N LYS A 424 -24.63 -31.87 3.58
CA LYS A 424 -24.16 -31.36 2.28
C LYS A 424 -25.30 -30.77 1.46
N SER A 425 -26.43 -31.48 1.31
CA SER A 425 -27.61 -31.02 0.57
C SER A 425 -28.14 -29.69 1.13
N MET A 426 -28.25 -29.58 2.46
CA MET A 426 -28.69 -28.35 3.13
C MET A 426 -27.70 -27.19 2.92
N LYS A 427 -26.40 -27.47 2.97
CA LYS A 427 -25.36 -26.47 2.70
C LYS A 427 -25.39 -25.97 1.24
N ASP A 428 -25.67 -26.86 0.29
CA ASP A 428 -25.82 -26.51 -1.14
C ASP A 428 -27.12 -25.69 -1.37
N ARG A 429 -28.21 -25.98 -0.64
CA ARG A 429 -29.46 -25.18 -0.62
C ARG A 429 -29.23 -23.77 -0.07
N ILE A 430 -28.56 -23.64 1.09
CA ILE A 430 -28.20 -22.33 1.68
C ILE A 430 -27.29 -21.53 0.74
N THR A 431 -26.31 -22.18 0.10
CA THR A 431 -25.42 -21.56 -0.89
C THR A 431 -26.23 -20.98 -2.05
N SER A 432 -27.15 -21.76 -2.60
CA SER A 432 -28.01 -21.35 -3.71
C SER A 432 -28.93 -20.18 -3.35
N TYR A 433 -29.48 -20.20 -2.12
CA TYR A 433 -30.30 -19.09 -1.59
C TYR A 433 -29.50 -17.79 -1.49
N ILE A 434 -28.33 -17.81 -0.83
CA ILE A 434 -27.49 -16.62 -0.66
C ILE A 434 -27.01 -16.07 -2.02
N GLN A 435 -26.74 -16.94 -3.00
CA GLN A 435 -26.30 -16.53 -4.34
C GLN A 435 -27.43 -15.97 -5.23
N ALA A 436 -28.71 -16.20 -4.89
CA ALA A 436 -29.86 -15.73 -5.67
C ALA A 436 -30.17 -14.21 -5.50
N ASP A 437 -29.47 -13.55 -4.57
CA ASP A 437 -29.55 -12.10 -4.31
C ASP A 437 -28.67 -11.27 -5.26
N SER A 438 -29.04 -10.00 -5.46
CA SER A 438 -28.10 -8.98 -5.94
C SER A 438 -26.90 -8.87 -4.97
N ASP A 439 -25.69 -8.96 -5.52
CA ASP A 439 -24.40 -9.10 -4.82
C ASP A 439 -24.19 -10.40 -4.00
N GLY A 440 -25.13 -11.36 -4.08
CA GLY A 440 -25.09 -12.64 -3.37
C GLY A 440 -23.82 -13.47 -3.66
N PHE A 441 -23.40 -13.54 -4.94
CA PHE A 441 -22.17 -14.23 -5.35
C PHE A 441 -20.90 -13.62 -4.75
N PHE A 442 -20.79 -12.29 -4.68
CA PHE A 442 -19.62 -11.62 -4.08
C PHE A 442 -19.58 -11.89 -2.58
N PHE A 443 -20.72 -11.73 -1.90
CA PHE A 443 -20.86 -12.00 -0.48
C PHE A 443 -20.51 -13.45 -0.13
N PHE A 444 -21.06 -14.43 -0.86
CA PHE A 444 -20.76 -15.84 -0.64
C PHE A 444 -19.28 -16.17 -0.85
N ARG A 445 -18.63 -15.59 -1.87
CA ARG A 445 -17.18 -15.77 -2.10
C ARG A 445 -16.34 -15.26 -0.92
N VAL A 446 -16.75 -14.17 -0.26
CA VAL A 446 -16.10 -13.68 0.96
C VAL A 446 -16.31 -14.67 2.11
N VAL A 447 -17.53 -15.17 2.32
CA VAL A 447 -17.84 -16.20 3.35
C VAL A 447 -17.02 -17.47 3.13
N GLU A 448 -16.94 -17.97 1.89
CA GLU A 448 -16.13 -19.14 1.54
C GLU A 448 -14.63 -18.91 1.81
N SER A 449 -14.10 -17.73 1.49
CA SER A 449 -12.71 -17.37 1.78
C SER A 449 -12.41 -17.34 3.28
N VAL A 450 -13.32 -16.79 4.09
CA VAL A 450 -13.22 -16.78 5.57
C VAL A 450 -13.23 -18.20 6.13
N ILE A 451 -14.12 -19.06 5.67
CA ILE A 451 -14.23 -20.45 6.14
C ILE A 451 -13.05 -21.31 5.68
N SER A 452 -12.50 -21.05 4.50
CA SER A 452 -11.23 -21.66 4.04
C SER A 452 -10.07 -21.27 4.96
N ARG A 453 -10.00 -20.00 5.39
CA ARG A 453 -9.01 -19.52 6.37
C ARG A 453 -9.22 -20.13 7.75
N ASP A 454 -10.46 -20.29 8.20
CA ASP A 454 -10.78 -20.92 9.48
C ASP A 454 -10.34 -22.40 9.52
N LYS A 455 -10.51 -23.16 8.43
CA LYS A 455 -9.95 -24.52 8.29
C LYS A 455 -8.44 -24.57 8.47
N GLY A 456 -7.73 -23.55 7.98
CA GLY A 456 -6.30 -23.37 8.24
C GLY A 456 -6.00 -23.12 9.72
N TRP A 457 -6.82 -22.30 10.38
CA TRP A 457 -6.70 -21.98 11.81
C TRP A 457 -6.98 -23.21 12.71
N VAL A 458 -8.04 -23.97 12.42
CA VAL A 458 -8.34 -25.26 13.08
C VAL A 458 -7.17 -26.22 12.93
N ARG A 459 -6.62 -26.38 11.72
CA ARG A 459 -5.44 -27.23 11.48
C ARG A 459 -4.24 -26.78 12.31
N TRP A 460 -3.94 -25.48 12.34
CA TRP A 460 -2.85 -24.91 13.14
C TRP A 460 -3.04 -25.16 14.65
N LYS A 461 -4.29 -25.16 15.15
CA LYS A 461 -4.60 -25.58 16.53
C LYS A 461 -4.39 -27.08 16.77
N VAL A 462 -4.69 -27.94 15.80
CA VAL A 462 -4.41 -29.39 15.88
C VAL A 462 -2.91 -29.69 15.92
N GLU A 463 -2.12 -28.88 15.20
CA GLU A 463 -0.65 -28.82 15.25
C GLU A 463 -0.10 -28.25 16.57
N ASN A 464 -0.96 -27.99 17.57
CA ASN A 464 -0.64 -27.40 18.88
C ASN A 464 -0.05 -25.98 18.78
N CYS A 465 -0.56 -25.18 17.84
CA CYS A 465 -0.24 -23.76 17.66
C CYS A 465 1.27 -23.47 17.52
N PRO A 466 1.96 -24.02 16.50
CA PRO A 466 3.38 -23.74 16.27
C PRO A 466 3.61 -22.23 16.06
N PRO A 467 4.73 -21.66 16.56
CA PRO A 467 5.00 -20.23 16.42
C PRO A 467 4.88 -19.75 14.96
N ILE A 468 4.08 -18.70 14.76
CA ILE A 468 3.90 -18.04 13.45
C ILE A 468 5.14 -17.20 13.11
N GLU A 469 5.86 -16.74 14.14
CA GLU A 469 7.13 -16.04 14.01
C GLU A 469 8.24 -16.97 13.50
N ARG A 470 8.95 -16.52 12.48
CA ARG A 470 10.25 -17.12 12.13
C ARG A 470 11.28 -16.60 13.14
N PRO A 471 12.13 -17.46 13.74
CA PRO A 471 13.18 -16.99 14.64
C PRO A 471 14.10 -16.03 13.89
N SER A 472 14.62 -15.03 14.60
CA SER A 472 15.63 -14.12 14.06
C SER A 472 16.84 -14.92 13.57
N VAL A 473 17.30 -14.63 12.36
CA VAL A 473 18.48 -15.28 11.78
C VAL A 473 19.67 -15.01 12.70
N SER A 474 20.42 -16.06 13.07
CA SER A 474 21.56 -15.86 13.96
C SER A 474 22.61 -14.95 13.29
N PRO A 475 23.31 -14.08 14.03
CA PRO A 475 24.37 -13.25 13.45
C PRO A 475 25.43 -14.07 12.70
N THR A 476 25.67 -15.30 13.14
CA THR A 476 26.53 -16.29 12.48
C THR A 476 26.02 -16.72 11.10
N GLU A 477 24.75 -17.11 10.97
CA GLU A 477 24.15 -17.51 9.69
C GLU A 477 24.04 -16.34 8.72
N PHE A 478 23.64 -15.16 9.22
CA PHE A 478 23.57 -13.94 8.41
C PHE A 478 24.93 -13.58 7.80
N ASN A 479 26.00 -13.62 8.60
CA ASN A 479 27.35 -13.35 8.12
C ASN A 479 27.84 -14.42 7.12
N ALA A 480 27.53 -15.70 7.35
CA ALA A 480 27.84 -16.78 6.41
C ALA A 480 27.10 -16.61 5.07
N ALA A 481 25.80 -16.30 5.10
CA ALA A 481 24.99 -16.04 3.92
C ALA A 481 25.48 -14.80 3.15
N LYS A 482 25.82 -13.71 3.85
CA LYS A 482 26.42 -12.49 3.28
C LYS A 482 27.76 -12.78 2.59
N ALA A 483 28.60 -13.63 3.17
CA ALA A 483 29.85 -14.07 2.56
C ALA A 483 29.62 -14.96 1.32
N GLY A 484 28.62 -15.86 1.36
CA GLY A 484 28.20 -16.67 0.22
C GLY A 484 27.68 -15.83 -0.94
N ALA A 485 26.78 -14.88 -0.65
CA ALA A 485 26.24 -13.94 -1.63
C ALA A 485 27.36 -13.11 -2.28
N LYS A 486 28.33 -12.60 -1.51
CA LYS A 486 29.50 -11.90 -2.07
C LYS A 486 30.31 -12.78 -3.03
N ARG A 487 30.53 -14.06 -2.73
CA ARG A 487 31.24 -15.02 -3.61
C ARG A 487 30.46 -15.37 -4.89
N LEU A 488 29.13 -15.32 -4.84
CA LEU A 488 28.28 -15.53 -6.01
C LEU A 488 28.20 -14.25 -6.88
N ALA A 489 28.20 -13.08 -6.24
CA ALA A 489 28.16 -11.78 -6.91
C ALA A 489 29.52 -11.31 -7.47
N THR A 490 30.65 -11.92 -7.09
CA THR A 490 31.94 -11.66 -7.76
C THR A 490 31.89 -12.11 -9.21
N SER A 491 31.67 -11.16 -10.11
CA SER A 491 31.64 -11.36 -11.55
C SER A 491 32.89 -12.09 -12.04
N ARG A 492 32.70 -13.31 -12.58
CA ARG A 492 33.71 -13.93 -13.42
C ARG A 492 33.76 -13.09 -14.70
N ARG A 493 34.87 -12.36 -14.92
CA ARG A 493 35.11 -11.64 -16.17
C ARG A 493 34.74 -12.55 -17.35
N PRO A 494 33.76 -12.19 -18.21
CA PRO A 494 33.40 -13.03 -19.33
C PRO A 494 34.62 -13.17 -20.22
N LYS A 495 35.08 -14.41 -20.42
CA LYS A 495 36.07 -14.68 -21.47
C LYS A 495 35.39 -14.37 -22.79
N ALA A 496 36.01 -13.51 -23.60
CA ALA A 496 35.59 -13.25 -24.96
C ALA A 496 35.33 -14.59 -25.68
N GLY A 497 34.11 -14.78 -26.18
CA GLY A 497 33.73 -16.03 -26.84
C GLY A 497 34.56 -16.24 -28.10
N LEU A 498 34.75 -17.49 -28.53
CA LEU A 498 35.60 -17.82 -29.69
C LEU A 498 35.22 -17.08 -30.99
N ASN A 499 33.99 -16.56 -31.08
CA ASN A 499 33.44 -15.85 -32.22
C ASN A 499 33.16 -14.36 -31.97
N SER A 500 33.55 -13.77 -30.81
CA SER A 500 33.47 -12.32 -30.65
C SER A 500 34.59 -11.65 -31.45
N LEU A 501 34.24 -10.70 -32.32
CA LEU A 501 35.21 -9.90 -33.06
C LEU A 501 36.23 -9.29 -32.10
N SER A 502 37.52 -9.54 -32.34
CA SER A 502 38.59 -8.98 -31.52
C SER A 502 38.65 -7.47 -31.74
N LEU A 503 38.21 -6.70 -30.74
CA LEU A 503 38.33 -5.24 -30.72
C LEU A 503 39.78 -4.76 -30.45
N ALA A 504 40.77 -5.66 -30.46
CA ALA A 504 42.18 -5.30 -30.31
C ALA A 504 42.70 -4.35 -31.41
N PHE A 505 41.99 -4.22 -32.54
CA PHE A 505 42.30 -3.19 -33.54
C PHE A 505 41.96 -1.76 -33.08
N MET A 506 41.18 -1.61 -32.01
CA MET A 506 40.87 -0.35 -31.33
C MET A 506 41.78 -0.08 -30.12
N ASP A 507 42.71 -0.97 -29.80
CA ASP A 507 43.64 -0.79 -28.70
C ASP A 507 44.70 0.27 -29.08
N GLU A 508 44.63 1.44 -28.43
CA GLU A 508 45.47 2.59 -28.72
C GLU A 508 46.97 2.35 -28.45
N ASN A 509 47.34 1.19 -27.90
CA ASN A 509 48.74 0.81 -27.70
C ASN A 509 49.55 0.61 -29.01
N ASP A 510 48.91 0.42 -30.18
CA ASP A 510 49.60 0.29 -31.49
C ASP A 510 49.98 1.65 -32.12
N ASN A 511 50.26 2.67 -31.28
CA ASN A 511 50.31 4.10 -31.61
C ASN A 511 51.46 4.57 -32.55
N CYS A 512 52.27 3.65 -33.08
CA CYS A 512 53.43 3.97 -33.94
C CYS A 512 53.28 3.57 -35.42
N GLN A 513 52.24 2.82 -35.81
CA GLN A 513 52.06 2.32 -37.20
C GLN A 513 50.84 2.79 -38.02
N PRO A 514 49.76 3.41 -37.49
CA PRO A 514 48.59 3.76 -38.30
C PRO A 514 48.90 4.67 -39.49
N LEU A 515 49.78 5.66 -39.29
CA LEU A 515 50.19 6.61 -40.33
C LEU A 515 51.06 5.99 -41.43
N GLU A 516 51.79 4.91 -41.15
CA GLU A 516 52.56 4.21 -42.19
C GLU A 516 51.69 3.28 -43.02
N LYS A 517 50.74 2.57 -42.38
CA LYS A 517 49.72 1.76 -43.05
C LYS A 517 48.82 2.60 -43.99
N LEU A 518 48.73 3.92 -43.78
CA LEU A 518 48.05 4.87 -44.67
C LEU A 518 48.89 5.32 -45.89
N LYS A 519 50.22 5.18 -45.86
CA LYS A 519 51.11 5.57 -46.97
C LYS A 519 51.22 4.53 -48.08
N ASP A 520 50.68 3.32 -47.88
CA ASP A 520 50.69 2.23 -48.87
C ASP A 520 50.18 2.73 -50.24
N PRO A 521 51.02 2.66 -51.30
CA PRO A 521 50.63 3.03 -52.66
C PRO A 521 49.32 2.37 -53.13
N ALA A 522 49.00 1.16 -52.67
CA ALA A 522 47.78 0.46 -53.06
C ALA A 522 46.48 1.13 -52.54
N ARG A 523 46.56 1.96 -51.49
CA ARG A 523 45.39 2.70 -50.95
C ARG A 523 45.05 3.97 -51.71
N TRP A 524 46.06 4.69 -52.22
CA TRP A 524 45.87 6.02 -52.83
C TRP A 524 46.14 6.06 -54.34
N ARG A 525 46.90 5.11 -54.89
CA ARG A 525 47.17 5.03 -56.33
C ARG A 525 46.15 4.11 -57.01
N LEU A 526 45.42 4.65 -57.99
CA LEU A 526 44.51 3.86 -58.83
C LEU A 526 45.31 2.76 -59.58
N PRO A 527 44.80 1.51 -59.66
CA PRO A 527 45.44 0.47 -60.47
C PRO A 527 45.38 0.83 -61.96
N ASP A 528 46.41 0.44 -62.72
CA ASP A 528 46.47 0.73 -64.15
C ASP A 528 45.42 -0.05 -64.95
N LEU A 529 44.89 0.57 -66.01
CA LEU A 529 43.86 0.01 -66.88
C LEU A 529 44.30 -1.28 -67.56
N ALA A 530 45.58 -1.40 -67.92
CA ALA A 530 46.12 -2.62 -68.54
C ALA A 530 45.99 -3.86 -67.63
N ASN A 531 46.05 -3.68 -66.31
CA ASN A 531 45.87 -4.77 -65.34
C ASN A 531 44.44 -5.33 -65.39
N PHE A 532 43.43 -4.47 -65.59
CA PHE A 532 42.05 -4.91 -65.76
C PHE A 532 41.82 -5.56 -67.13
N LYS A 533 42.46 -5.11 -68.22
CA LYS A 533 42.34 -5.77 -69.53
C LYS A 533 42.70 -7.26 -69.45
N ASN A 534 43.85 -7.59 -68.85
CA ASN A 534 44.27 -8.98 -68.71
C ASN A 534 43.33 -9.79 -67.81
N LYS A 535 42.80 -9.19 -66.74
CA LYS A 535 41.85 -9.85 -65.84
C LYS A 535 40.48 -10.10 -66.48
N ILE A 536 40.03 -9.22 -67.38
CA ILE A 536 38.79 -9.42 -68.14
C ILE A 536 39.00 -10.53 -69.19
N ALA A 537 40.14 -10.53 -69.88
CA ALA A 537 40.47 -11.57 -70.85
C ALA A 537 40.59 -12.97 -70.20
N ASN A 538 41.15 -13.07 -68.99
CA ASN A 538 41.17 -14.34 -68.24
C ASN A 538 39.76 -14.80 -67.86
N ASP A 539 38.92 -13.90 -67.32
CA ASP A 539 37.53 -14.24 -66.97
C ASP A 539 36.72 -14.67 -68.21
N ASP A 540 37.00 -14.12 -69.39
CA ASP A 540 36.39 -14.56 -70.66
C ASP A 540 36.83 -15.97 -71.06
N LEU A 541 38.12 -16.28 -70.97
CA LEU A 541 38.61 -17.65 -71.21
C LEU A 541 38.00 -18.64 -70.21
N ASP A 542 37.96 -18.30 -68.93
CA ASP A 542 37.38 -19.15 -67.88
C ASP A 542 35.87 -19.37 -68.12
N LEU A 543 35.16 -18.37 -68.65
CA LEU A 543 33.74 -18.45 -69.02
C LEU A 543 33.49 -19.40 -70.21
N ASP A 544 34.36 -19.40 -71.22
CA ASP A 544 34.32 -20.35 -72.34
C ASP A 544 34.54 -21.80 -71.89
N PHE A 545 35.33 -22.03 -70.84
CA PHE A 545 35.58 -23.36 -70.27
C PHE A 545 34.60 -23.77 -69.15
N ALA A 546 33.78 -22.86 -68.64
CA ALA A 546 32.85 -23.11 -67.53
C ALA A 546 31.74 -24.10 -67.90
N LYS A 547 31.53 -25.11 -67.05
CA LYS A 547 30.61 -26.24 -67.33
C LYS A 547 29.26 -26.14 -66.62
N SER A 548 29.16 -25.27 -65.61
CA SER A 548 27.96 -25.09 -64.78
C SER A 548 27.37 -23.69 -64.95
N ASP A 549 26.05 -23.57 -65.00
CA ASP A 549 25.40 -22.26 -65.18
C ASP A 549 25.62 -21.32 -63.98
N ASN A 550 25.75 -21.85 -62.76
CA ASN A 550 26.07 -21.06 -61.57
C ASN A 550 27.54 -20.58 -61.53
N GLU A 551 28.43 -21.27 -62.21
CA GLU A 551 29.83 -20.85 -62.38
C GLU A 551 29.91 -19.77 -63.46
N LYS A 552 29.15 -19.93 -64.55
CA LYS A 552 28.98 -18.89 -65.59
C LYS A 552 28.39 -17.61 -65.05
N THR A 553 27.37 -17.64 -64.18
CA THR A 553 26.82 -16.42 -63.57
C THR A 553 27.84 -15.71 -62.67
N GLN A 554 28.58 -16.45 -61.84
CA GLN A 554 29.64 -15.85 -61.00
C GLN A 554 30.79 -15.26 -61.83
N LEU A 555 31.20 -15.92 -62.92
CA LEU A 555 32.20 -15.38 -63.84
C LEU A 555 31.66 -14.18 -64.63
N LEU A 556 30.40 -14.17 -65.04
CA LEU A 556 29.74 -13.01 -65.64
C LEU A 556 29.67 -11.82 -64.67
N GLU A 557 29.33 -12.03 -63.40
CA GLU A 557 29.33 -10.99 -62.37
C GLU A 557 30.75 -10.49 -62.05
N SER A 558 31.74 -11.38 -62.00
CA SER A 558 33.15 -11.03 -61.86
C SER A 558 33.65 -10.20 -63.04
N LYS A 559 33.40 -10.63 -64.28
CA LYS A 559 33.71 -9.91 -65.50
C LYS A 559 33.04 -8.54 -65.49
N ALA A 560 31.73 -8.49 -65.23
CA ALA A 560 30.98 -7.23 -65.13
C ALA A 560 31.59 -6.30 -64.07
N SER A 561 31.91 -6.80 -62.87
CA SER A 561 32.52 -6.02 -61.79
C SER A 561 33.91 -5.47 -62.17
N LYS A 562 34.75 -6.28 -62.83
CA LYS A 562 36.07 -5.88 -63.34
C LYS A 562 35.94 -4.85 -64.47
N THR A 563 35.03 -5.07 -65.41
CA THR A 563 34.71 -4.12 -66.50
C THR A 563 34.19 -2.79 -65.95
N TRP A 564 33.25 -2.81 -64.99
CA TRP A 564 32.76 -1.60 -64.31
C TRP A 564 33.83 -0.87 -63.49
N ARG A 565 34.85 -1.57 -62.97
CA ARG A 565 36.02 -0.94 -62.33
C ARG A 565 36.94 -0.30 -63.38
N ALA A 566 37.20 -0.99 -64.50
CA ALA A 566 37.98 -0.46 -65.61
C ALA A 566 37.33 0.79 -66.21
N LEU A 567 36.02 0.76 -66.49
CA LEU A 567 35.24 1.90 -66.96
C LEU A 567 35.31 3.07 -65.95
N ARG A 568 35.10 2.83 -64.65
CA ARG A 568 35.20 3.90 -63.64
C ARG A 568 36.58 4.57 -63.57
N ILE A 569 37.66 3.84 -63.87
CA ILE A 569 39.02 4.41 -63.97
C ILE A 569 39.18 5.16 -65.31
N ALA A 570 38.74 4.57 -66.42
CA ALA A 570 38.85 5.16 -67.76
C ALA A 570 38.02 6.46 -67.92
N ARG A 571 36.91 6.61 -67.17
CA ARG A 571 36.10 7.85 -67.12
C ARG A 571 36.94 9.10 -66.90
N ARG A 572 38.05 9.01 -66.13
CA ARG A 572 38.89 10.18 -65.81
C ARG A 572 39.85 10.61 -66.92
N SER A 573 40.17 9.74 -67.87
CA SER A 573 41.26 9.98 -68.83
C SER A 573 40.91 9.71 -70.29
N LYS A 574 39.78 9.06 -70.57
CA LYS A 574 39.37 8.61 -71.91
C LYS A 574 37.84 8.63 -72.07
N LEU A 575 37.17 9.63 -71.52
CA LEU A 575 35.71 9.66 -71.50
C LEU A 575 35.10 9.66 -72.92
N ALA A 576 35.72 10.38 -73.86
CA ALA A 576 35.36 10.42 -75.28
C ALA A 576 35.43 9.06 -76.02
N THR A 577 35.88 7.98 -75.35
CA THR A 577 35.84 6.61 -75.91
C THR A 577 34.59 5.82 -75.52
N PHE A 578 33.79 6.31 -74.57
CA PHE A 578 32.60 5.63 -74.08
C PHE A 578 31.49 5.61 -75.14
N ASP A 579 31.39 6.66 -75.95
CA ASP A 579 30.46 6.73 -77.10
C ASP A 579 30.71 5.62 -78.15
N LYS A 580 31.88 4.97 -78.12
CA LYS A 580 32.25 3.85 -79.00
C LYS A 580 31.96 2.48 -78.37
N ILE A 581 31.35 2.44 -77.18
CA ILE A 581 31.01 1.22 -76.43
C ILE A 581 29.49 1.09 -76.37
N GLU A 582 28.94 0.34 -77.32
CA GLU A 582 27.49 0.03 -77.37
C GLU A 582 27.09 -1.12 -76.44
N ASP A 583 28.00 -2.06 -76.15
CA ASP A 583 27.77 -3.21 -75.25
C ASP A 583 28.86 -3.30 -74.18
N TRP A 584 28.46 -3.45 -72.92
CA TRP A 584 29.33 -3.66 -71.76
C TRP A 584 30.23 -4.91 -71.89
N ARG A 585 29.88 -5.85 -72.77
CA ARG A 585 30.70 -7.05 -73.03
C ARG A 585 31.94 -6.77 -73.87
N ASN A 586 31.94 -5.69 -74.67
CA ASN A 586 33.05 -5.31 -75.54
C ASN A 586 33.52 -3.88 -75.23
N VAL A 587 34.49 -3.78 -74.32
CA VAL A 587 35.04 -2.50 -73.82
C VAL A 587 36.44 -2.19 -74.37
N ASP A 588 36.84 -2.77 -75.50
CA ASP A 588 38.21 -2.59 -76.00
C ASP A 588 38.57 -1.13 -76.36
N ALA A 589 37.57 -0.30 -76.64
CA ALA A 589 37.74 1.13 -76.94
C ALA A 589 38.38 1.94 -75.78
N ILE A 590 38.09 1.63 -74.51
CA ILE A 590 38.73 2.32 -73.37
C ILE A 590 40.20 1.92 -73.16
N PHE A 591 40.65 0.81 -73.74
CA PHE A 591 42.07 0.43 -73.69
C PHE A 591 42.88 1.13 -74.79
N GLN A 592 42.24 1.57 -75.88
CA GLN A 592 42.82 2.44 -76.91
C GLN A 592 43.02 3.89 -76.37
N LYS A 593 43.99 4.67 -76.87
CA LYS A 593 44.26 6.05 -76.39
C LYS A 593 43.51 7.07 -77.26
N LEU A 594 42.70 7.95 -76.66
CA LEU A 594 42.01 9.06 -77.33
C LEU A 594 41.89 10.26 -76.38
N ASP A 595 41.84 11.44 -76.97
CA ASP A 595 42.11 12.74 -76.34
C ASP A 595 40.94 13.31 -75.52
N ALA A 596 41.21 14.35 -74.72
CA ALA A 596 40.42 14.69 -73.53
C ALA A 596 39.73 16.05 -73.58
N GLU A 597 38.42 16.07 -73.34
CA GLU A 597 37.67 17.23 -72.84
C GLU A 597 36.37 16.76 -72.14
N GLU A 598 35.97 17.47 -71.07
CA GLU A 598 34.65 17.50 -70.37
C GLU A 598 34.06 16.25 -69.64
N ALA A 599 33.92 16.35 -68.29
CA ALA A 599 32.68 16.02 -67.53
C ALA A 599 32.81 16.25 -65.99
N HIS A 600 31.86 16.96 -65.38
CA HIS A 600 31.71 17.14 -63.92
C HIS A 600 30.21 17.24 -63.51
N GLN A 601 29.91 17.14 -62.19
CA GLN A 601 28.59 17.12 -61.47
C GLN A 601 28.13 15.69 -61.06
N GLU A 602 27.51 15.42 -59.88
CA GLU A 602 26.90 16.25 -58.81
C GLU A 602 26.74 15.44 -57.46
N GLU A 603 26.66 16.06 -56.25
CA GLU A 603 26.11 15.45 -54.98
C GLU A 603 25.98 16.41 -53.73
N GLY A 604 25.09 16.11 -52.75
CA GLY A 604 24.88 16.78 -51.42
C GLY A 604 23.51 16.42 -50.75
N GLY A 605 23.10 16.72 -49.50
CA GLY A 605 23.66 17.36 -48.27
C GLY A 605 22.60 17.43 -47.10
N ALA A 606 22.95 17.79 -45.84
CA ALA A 606 22.02 17.90 -44.66
C ALA A 606 22.46 18.93 -43.57
N THR A 607 21.54 19.52 -42.76
CA THR A 607 21.80 20.72 -41.90
C THR A 607 20.96 20.86 -40.58
N GLY A 608 21.60 21.24 -39.46
CA GLY A 608 20.97 21.62 -38.16
C GLY A 608 21.97 21.79 -36.98
N GLN A 609 21.65 22.56 -35.91
CA GLN A 609 22.60 22.90 -34.80
C GLN A 609 22.09 22.51 -33.39
N HIS A 610 22.86 21.72 -32.64
CA HIS A 610 22.51 21.27 -31.28
C HIS A 610 22.85 22.29 -30.16
N PRO A 611 22.02 22.41 -29.09
CA PRO A 611 22.30 23.25 -27.92
C PRO A 611 23.27 22.58 -26.93
N GLU A 612 24.02 23.38 -26.17
CA GLU A 612 24.95 22.90 -25.13
C GLU A 612 24.21 22.28 -23.91
N ASN A 613 23.05 22.85 -23.55
CA ASN A 613 22.23 22.34 -22.45
C ASN A 613 21.21 21.33 -22.97
N THR A 614 21.43 20.05 -22.66
CA THR A 614 20.58 18.93 -23.10
C THR A 614 19.38 18.64 -22.19
N LYS A 615 19.22 19.37 -21.07
CA LYS A 615 18.09 19.13 -20.14
C LYS A 615 16.73 19.29 -20.85
N PRO A 616 15.74 18.43 -20.56
CA PRO A 616 14.38 18.55 -21.08
C PRO A 616 13.77 19.94 -20.86
N ILE A 617 12.86 20.33 -21.76
CA ILE A 617 12.17 21.62 -21.74
C ILE A 617 10.67 21.37 -21.58
N ILE A 618 10.07 21.91 -20.53
CA ILE A 618 8.62 21.88 -20.26
C ILE A 618 8.01 23.22 -20.68
N LEU A 619 7.03 23.17 -21.58
CA LEU A 619 6.19 24.31 -21.98
C LEU A 619 4.83 24.24 -21.27
N THR A 620 4.51 25.27 -20.50
CA THR A 620 3.32 25.35 -19.64
C THR A 620 2.58 26.69 -19.82
N GLY A 621 1.37 26.83 -19.28
CA GLY A 621 0.50 28.01 -19.43
C GLY A 621 -0.88 27.75 -20.07
N PRO A 622 -1.70 28.79 -20.32
CA PRO A 622 -3.13 28.63 -20.62
C PRO A 622 -3.46 27.84 -21.90
N SER A 623 -4.66 27.27 -21.95
CA SER A 623 -5.16 26.60 -23.15
C SER A 623 -5.28 27.59 -24.32
N LYS A 624 -4.93 27.14 -25.53
CA LYS A 624 -4.89 27.95 -26.79
C LYS A 624 -3.94 29.16 -26.80
N VAL A 625 -3.01 29.27 -25.86
CA VAL A 625 -1.96 30.32 -25.91
C VAL A 625 -0.96 30.14 -27.08
N GLY A 626 -0.85 28.94 -27.67
CA GLY A 626 -0.02 28.67 -28.86
C GLY A 626 1.14 27.69 -28.67
N LYS A 627 1.21 26.99 -27.52
CA LYS A 627 2.32 26.07 -27.16
C LYS A 627 2.65 25.02 -28.24
N SER A 628 1.64 24.33 -28.77
CA SER A 628 1.83 23.31 -29.82
C SER A 628 2.46 23.90 -31.10
N THR A 629 2.08 25.13 -31.47
CA THR A 629 2.62 25.81 -32.64
C THR A 629 4.09 26.18 -32.47
N LEU A 630 4.50 26.64 -31.28
CA LEU A 630 5.91 26.88 -30.96
C LEU A 630 6.76 25.59 -31.02
N ILE A 631 6.21 24.46 -30.56
CA ILE A 631 6.87 23.15 -30.66
C ILE A 631 7.04 22.72 -32.13
N SER A 632 6.01 22.89 -32.97
CA SER A 632 6.11 22.58 -34.41
C SER A 632 7.19 23.43 -35.10
N LEU A 633 7.27 24.73 -34.81
CA LEU A 633 8.28 25.63 -35.38
C LEU A 633 9.72 25.24 -34.99
N LEU A 634 9.93 24.81 -33.74
CA LEU A 634 11.24 24.28 -33.29
C LEU A 634 11.63 23.01 -34.05
N LEU A 635 10.70 22.08 -34.24
CA LEU A 635 10.94 20.83 -34.98
C LEU A 635 11.22 21.07 -36.47
N ASP A 636 10.51 22.01 -37.09
CA ASP A 636 10.66 22.33 -38.52
C ASP A 636 11.95 23.08 -38.84
N ARG A 637 12.37 24.03 -37.99
CA ARG A 637 13.56 24.85 -38.19
C ARG A 637 14.86 24.15 -37.78
N GLN A 638 14.84 23.37 -36.69
CA GLN A 638 16.02 22.68 -36.16
C GLN A 638 15.91 21.17 -36.38
N ARG A 639 15.84 20.76 -37.65
CA ARG A 639 15.63 19.36 -38.06
C ARG A 639 16.70 18.45 -37.50
N GLY A 640 16.27 17.43 -36.75
CA GLY A 640 17.14 16.42 -36.14
C GLY A 640 17.55 16.69 -34.69
N VAL A 641 17.32 17.90 -34.15
CA VAL A 641 17.85 18.32 -32.84
C VAL A 641 16.89 18.03 -31.68
N PHE A 642 15.58 18.22 -31.89
CA PHE A 642 14.54 18.10 -30.85
C PHE A 642 13.64 16.88 -31.04
N ASN A 643 12.97 16.45 -29.96
CA ASN A 643 11.94 15.41 -29.98
C ASN A 643 10.74 15.81 -29.09
N LYS A 644 9.51 15.66 -29.59
CA LYS A 644 8.27 15.97 -28.85
C LYS A 644 7.79 14.74 -28.09
N THR A 645 7.53 14.86 -26.79
CA THR A 645 6.90 13.77 -26.00
C THR A 645 5.39 13.70 -26.26
N ILE A 646 4.84 12.49 -26.35
CA ILE A 646 3.44 12.22 -26.66
C ILE A 646 2.73 11.69 -25.41
N GLN A 647 1.69 12.38 -24.93
CA GLN A 647 1.00 12.00 -23.70
C GLN A 647 0.03 10.84 -23.92
N HIS A 648 -0.26 10.06 -22.88
CA HIS A 648 -1.33 9.07 -22.87
C HIS A 648 -2.65 9.75 -22.48
N THR A 649 -3.79 9.29 -23.01
CA THR A 649 -5.11 9.79 -22.62
C THR A 649 -6.20 8.72 -22.69
N THR A 650 -7.20 8.84 -21.83
CA THR A 650 -8.42 8.01 -21.84
C THR A 650 -9.58 8.57 -22.68
N ARG A 651 -9.39 9.75 -23.30
CA ARG A 651 -10.33 10.29 -24.29
C ARG A 651 -10.29 9.44 -25.57
N SER A 652 -11.40 9.37 -26.30
CA SER A 652 -11.40 8.87 -27.69
C SER A 652 -10.70 9.85 -28.65
N ALA A 653 -10.02 9.33 -29.67
CA ALA A 653 -9.44 10.15 -30.74
C ALA A 653 -10.53 10.94 -31.48
N GLY A 654 -10.26 12.22 -31.78
CA GLY A 654 -11.10 13.02 -32.67
C GLY A 654 -10.83 12.74 -34.15
N ASP A 655 -11.68 13.26 -35.02
CA ASP A 655 -11.72 12.96 -36.48
C ASP A 655 -10.41 13.21 -37.27
N CYS A 656 -9.44 13.91 -36.67
CA CYS A 656 -8.15 14.23 -37.29
C CYS A 656 -6.94 13.91 -36.39
N GLU A 657 -7.12 13.18 -35.28
CA GLU A 657 -6.02 12.86 -34.34
C GLU A 657 -5.50 11.43 -34.56
N VAL A 658 -4.17 11.26 -34.62
CA VAL A 658 -3.53 9.97 -34.90
C VAL A 658 -2.89 9.39 -33.64
N ASN A 659 -3.26 8.15 -33.31
CA ASN A 659 -2.70 7.41 -32.17
C ASN A 659 -1.18 7.23 -32.32
N GLY A 660 -0.42 7.66 -31.32
CA GLY A 660 1.05 7.63 -31.34
C GLY A 660 1.71 8.76 -32.13
N GLN A 661 0.97 9.79 -32.56
CA GLN A 661 1.52 11.06 -33.05
C GLN A 661 1.02 12.26 -32.22
N ASP A 662 -0.28 12.30 -31.95
CA ASP A 662 -0.92 13.35 -31.15
C ASP A 662 -1.00 12.96 -29.68
N PHE A 663 -1.60 11.79 -29.41
CA PHE A 663 -1.70 11.15 -28.10
C PHE A 663 -1.58 9.63 -28.23
N HIS A 664 -1.21 8.96 -27.13
CA HIS A 664 -1.42 7.53 -26.95
C HIS A 664 -2.82 7.31 -26.36
N PHE A 665 -3.78 7.02 -27.23
CA PHE A 665 -5.17 6.74 -26.83
C PHE A 665 -5.25 5.32 -26.23
N VAL A 666 -5.61 5.24 -24.94
CA VAL A 666 -5.70 4.00 -24.17
C VAL A 666 -7.04 3.93 -23.43
N ASP A 667 -7.56 2.73 -23.15
CA ASP A 667 -8.76 2.61 -22.32
C ASP A 667 -8.45 2.91 -20.83
N SER A 668 -9.48 3.26 -20.05
CA SER A 668 -9.31 3.61 -18.63
C SER A 668 -8.74 2.46 -17.79
N LYS A 669 -8.94 1.21 -18.21
CA LYS A 669 -8.40 0.03 -17.51
C LYS A 669 -6.89 -0.07 -17.71
N THR A 670 -6.42 0.16 -18.92
CA THR A 670 -5.00 0.21 -19.29
C THR A 670 -4.32 1.40 -18.65
N PHE A 671 -4.97 2.57 -18.66
CA PHE A 671 -4.46 3.77 -17.98
C PHE A 671 -4.30 3.55 -16.48
N ASN A 672 -5.30 2.98 -15.79
CA ASN A 672 -5.18 2.63 -14.38
C ASN A 672 -4.11 1.57 -14.12
N THR A 673 -3.94 0.58 -15.00
CA THR A 673 -2.86 -0.42 -14.88
C THR A 673 -1.47 0.20 -15.03
N MET A 674 -1.33 1.24 -15.85
CA MET A 674 -0.10 2.04 -15.97
C MET A 674 0.12 2.91 -14.72
N LEU A 675 -0.95 3.48 -14.16
CA LEU A 675 -0.93 4.28 -12.93
C LEU A 675 -0.48 3.43 -11.72
N ASP A 676 -1.07 2.25 -11.54
CA ASP A 676 -0.75 1.29 -10.47
C ASP A 676 0.69 0.73 -10.55
N GLY A 677 1.36 0.90 -11.70
CA GLY A 677 2.72 0.44 -11.97
C GLY A 677 3.78 1.55 -12.00
N ASP A 678 3.48 2.74 -11.49
CA ASP A 678 4.35 3.92 -11.46
C ASP A 678 4.89 4.34 -12.85
N TYR A 679 4.15 4.11 -13.93
CA TYR A 679 4.62 4.40 -15.29
C TYR A 679 4.67 5.90 -15.65
N PHE A 680 3.94 6.75 -14.90
CA PHE A 680 3.74 8.17 -15.22
C PHE A 680 4.54 9.11 -14.32
N LEU A 681 5.22 10.09 -14.92
CA LEU A 681 5.87 11.21 -14.21
C LEU A 681 4.82 12.16 -13.62
N GLU A 682 3.77 12.43 -14.38
CA GLU A 682 2.61 13.21 -13.99
C GLU A 682 1.35 12.61 -14.59
N TYR A 683 0.23 12.81 -13.90
CA TYR A 683 -1.10 12.52 -14.41
C TYR A 683 -2.06 13.61 -13.95
N THR A 684 -3.02 13.99 -14.80
CA THR A 684 -4.05 14.99 -14.50
C THR A 684 -5.38 14.56 -15.11
N THR A 685 -6.49 15.02 -14.52
CA THR A 685 -7.84 14.76 -15.03
C THR A 685 -8.45 16.08 -15.50
N ARG A 686 -8.72 16.19 -16.81
CA ARG A 686 -9.25 17.40 -17.43
C ARG A 686 -10.46 17.07 -18.29
N ASP A 687 -11.53 17.84 -18.14
CA ASP A 687 -12.78 17.70 -18.92
C ASP A 687 -13.36 16.27 -18.88
N GLY A 688 -13.19 15.56 -17.76
CA GLY A 688 -13.65 14.18 -17.56
C GLY A 688 -12.74 13.09 -18.12
N ALA A 689 -11.66 13.43 -18.83
CA ALA A 689 -10.66 12.49 -19.33
C ALA A 689 -9.36 12.56 -18.52
N GLN A 690 -8.68 11.43 -18.40
CA GLN A 690 -7.35 11.34 -17.76
C GLN A 690 -6.27 11.54 -18.82
N TYR A 691 -5.17 12.16 -18.41
CA TYR A 691 -3.97 12.38 -19.20
C TYR A 691 -2.75 12.02 -18.35
N GLY A 692 -1.67 11.51 -18.96
CA GLY A 692 -0.43 11.21 -18.26
C GLY A 692 0.79 11.08 -19.15
N THR A 693 1.94 11.55 -18.66
CA THR A 693 3.22 11.52 -19.38
C THR A 693 4.13 10.45 -18.80
N SER A 694 4.59 9.49 -19.61
CA SER A 694 5.33 8.32 -19.08
C SER A 694 6.84 8.58 -18.91
N TYR A 695 7.45 8.02 -17.86
CA TYR A 695 8.89 8.13 -17.60
C TYR A 695 9.74 7.64 -18.78
N LYS A 696 9.30 6.56 -19.46
CA LYS A 696 10.04 5.98 -20.60
C LYS A 696 10.16 6.93 -21.80
N LEU A 697 9.14 7.76 -22.06
CA LEU A 697 9.16 8.73 -23.15
C LEU A 697 10.11 9.91 -22.90
N ILE A 698 10.47 10.14 -21.64
CA ILE A 698 11.32 11.26 -21.21
C ILE A 698 12.81 10.88 -21.22
N HIS A 699 13.13 9.61 -20.96
CA HIS A 699 14.51 9.08 -21.05
C HIS A 699 14.88 8.56 -22.46
N ALA A 700 13.92 8.19 -23.30
CA ALA A 700 14.19 7.77 -24.69
C ALA A 700 15.03 8.78 -25.52
N PRO A 701 14.90 10.12 -25.36
CA PRO A 701 15.74 11.10 -26.07
C PRO A 701 17.22 11.05 -25.69
N GLU A 702 17.57 10.67 -24.46
CA GLU A 702 18.96 10.53 -23.98
C GLU A 702 19.74 9.49 -24.80
N THR A 703 19.06 8.45 -25.28
CA THR A 703 19.66 7.42 -26.17
C THR A 703 19.81 7.88 -27.63
N SER A 704 19.23 9.03 -27.99
CA SER A 704 19.14 9.52 -29.38
C SER A 704 19.87 10.83 -29.66
N ASN A 705 20.55 11.40 -28.65
CA ASN A 705 21.23 12.70 -28.69
C ASN A 705 20.30 13.89 -29.08
N LYS A 706 19.03 13.82 -28.69
CA LYS A 706 18.01 14.86 -28.94
C LYS A 706 17.45 15.44 -27.65
N VAL A 707 17.10 16.72 -27.67
CA VAL A 707 16.49 17.39 -26.51
C VAL A 707 14.98 17.16 -26.49
N ALA A 708 14.45 16.76 -25.32
CA ALA A 708 13.03 16.50 -25.11
C ALA A 708 12.22 17.80 -24.95
N LEU A 709 11.17 17.95 -25.77
CA LEU A 709 10.15 19.00 -25.66
C LEU A 709 8.87 18.39 -25.07
N ILE A 710 8.49 18.85 -23.89
CA ILE A 710 7.36 18.36 -23.09
C ILE A 710 6.32 19.48 -22.96
N HIS A 711 5.03 19.16 -23.11
CA HIS A 711 3.93 20.11 -22.86
C HIS A 711 3.10 19.59 -21.69
N LEU A 712 3.04 20.37 -20.60
CA LEU A 712 2.28 20.06 -19.38
C LEU A 712 1.25 21.15 -19.02
N SER A 713 0.38 20.85 -18.07
CA SER A 713 -0.42 21.81 -17.30
C SER A 713 0.39 22.39 -16.13
N ARG A 714 -0.11 23.42 -15.44
CA ARG A 714 0.52 23.94 -14.21
C ARG A 714 0.64 22.85 -13.14
N GLU A 715 -0.45 22.13 -12.87
CA GLU A 715 -0.50 21.01 -11.92
C GLU A 715 0.53 19.91 -12.26
N GLY A 716 0.55 19.44 -13.51
CA GLY A 716 1.51 18.42 -13.96
C GLY A 716 2.96 18.90 -13.90
N THR A 717 3.20 20.20 -14.07
CA THR A 717 4.53 20.81 -13.90
C THR A 717 4.95 20.82 -12.41
N GLN A 718 4.03 21.13 -11.50
CA GLN A 718 4.27 21.07 -10.05
C GLN A 718 4.53 19.63 -9.60
N MET A 719 3.75 18.66 -10.07
CA MET A 719 3.98 17.23 -9.81
C MET A 719 5.34 16.76 -10.33
N ALA A 720 5.72 17.13 -11.55
CA ALA A 720 7.02 16.77 -12.11
C ALA A 720 8.19 17.34 -11.28
N ARG A 721 8.15 18.63 -10.90
CA ARG A 721 9.17 19.24 -10.03
C ARG A 721 9.18 18.60 -8.63
N GLY A 722 8.02 18.32 -8.04
CA GLY A 722 7.89 17.63 -6.74
C GLY A 722 8.44 16.19 -6.76
N ASN A 723 8.33 15.50 -7.90
CA ASN A 723 8.91 14.17 -8.15
C ASN A 723 10.43 14.24 -8.49
N GLY A 724 11.08 15.39 -8.29
CA GLY A 724 12.54 15.56 -8.48
C GLY A 724 12.99 15.69 -9.95
N PHE A 725 12.08 15.91 -10.90
CA PHE A 725 12.43 15.95 -12.32
C PHE A 725 13.14 17.27 -12.70
N SER A 726 14.42 17.17 -13.08
CA SER A 726 15.25 18.32 -13.46
C SER A 726 15.04 18.73 -14.93
N ALA A 727 14.11 19.66 -15.16
CA ALA A 727 13.81 20.22 -16.48
C ALA A 727 13.73 21.76 -16.45
N ARG A 728 13.96 22.38 -17.61
CA ARG A 728 13.77 23.82 -17.86
C ARG A 728 12.30 24.11 -18.11
N VAL A 729 11.67 24.96 -17.31
CA VAL A 729 10.23 25.23 -17.33
C VAL A 729 9.98 26.63 -17.90
N VAL A 730 9.23 26.69 -19.00
CA VAL A 730 8.85 27.92 -19.69
C VAL A 730 7.32 28.11 -19.64
N PHE A 731 6.87 29.19 -19.01
CA PHE A 731 5.46 29.59 -19.03
C PHE A 731 5.18 30.49 -20.23
N VAL A 732 4.19 30.13 -21.05
CA VAL A 732 3.76 30.93 -22.21
C VAL A 732 2.48 31.67 -21.85
N THR A 733 2.54 33.01 -21.79
CA THR A 733 1.42 33.88 -21.40
C THR A 733 0.81 34.59 -22.63
N PRO A 734 -0.51 34.80 -22.70
CA PRO A 734 -1.15 35.51 -23.81
C PRO A 734 -0.86 37.03 -23.80
N PRO A 735 -1.20 37.75 -24.89
CA PRO A 735 -1.07 39.21 -24.97
C PRO A 735 -1.94 39.96 -23.96
N ASN A 736 -3.17 39.47 -23.83
CA ASN A 736 -4.25 39.91 -22.96
C ASN A 736 -5.33 38.81 -22.96
N LEU A 737 -6.29 38.85 -22.03
CA LEU A 737 -7.39 37.89 -22.02
C LEU A 737 -8.26 37.95 -23.28
N GLU A 738 -8.51 39.16 -23.80
CA GLU A 738 -9.40 39.39 -24.95
C GLU A 738 -8.93 38.64 -26.21
N THR A 739 -7.63 38.64 -26.51
CA THR A 739 -7.08 37.87 -27.63
C THR A 739 -7.12 36.36 -27.38
N LEU A 740 -7.04 35.91 -26.13
CA LEU A 740 -7.24 34.50 -25.79
C LEU A 740 -8.70 34.09 -25.99
N GLU A 741 -9.65 34.94 -25.58
CA GLU A 741 -11.08 34.75 -25.82
C GLU A 741 -11.41 34.69 -27.31
N VAL A 742 -10.88 35.62 -28.12
CA VAL A 742 -11.07 35.60 -29.58
C VAL A 742 -10.46 34.33 -30.21
N ARG A 743 -9.31 33.84 -29.71
CA ARG A 743 -8.74 32.54 -30.13
C ARG A 743 -9.59 31.36 -29.66
N MET A 744 -10.26 31.44 -28.51
CA MET A 744 -11.18 30.40 -28.02
C MET A 744 -12.49 30.35 -28.82
N ARG A 745 -13.12 31.51 -29.09
CA ARG A 745 -14.37 31.65 -29.85
C ARG A 745 -14.24 31.30 -31.35
N LYS A 746 -13.03 31.37 -31.92
CA LYS A 746 -12.75 30.95 -33.31
C LYS A 746 -12.82 29.44 -33.56
N ASP A 747 -12.88 28.65 -32.50
CA ASP A 747 -12.98 27.20 -32.55
C ASP A 747 -14.42 26.76 -32.28
N THR A 748 -15.07 26.23 -33.31
CA THR A 748 -16.48 25.85 -33.29
C THR A 748 -16.79 24.62 -32.43
N SER A 749 -15.79 23.99 -31.80
CA SER A 749 -15.98 22.82 -30.94
C SER A 749 -16.37 23.12 -29.48
N LEU A 750 -16.37 24.39 -29.05
CA LEU A 750 -16.62 24.79 -27.66
C LEU A 750 -17.90 25.62 -27.50
N GLY A 751 -18.71 25.28 -26.48
CA GLY A 751 -19.88 26.07 -26.07
C GLY A 751 -19.50 27.28 -25.20
N GLU A 752 -20.36 28.31 -25.15
CA GLU A 752 -20.09 29.56 -24.43
C GLU A 752 -19.78 29.36 -22.93
N GLU A 753 -20.51 28.48 -22.24
CA GLU A 753 -20.24 28.13 -20.82
C GLU A 753 -18.84 27.50 -20.60
N GLU A 754 -18.36 26.75 -21.59
CA GLU A 754 -17.04 26.11 -21.57
C GLU A 754 -15.92 27.14 -21.78
N ILE A 755 -16.16 28.10 -22.68
CA ILE A 755 -15.25 29.23 -22.95
C ILE A 755 -15.12 30.09 -21.69
N GLN A 756 -16.22 30.48 -21.05
CA GLN A 756 -16.17 31.30 -19.83
C GLN A 756 -15.46 30.58 -18.68
N ARG A 757 -15.67 29.27 -18.50
CA ARG A 757 -14.94 28.48 -17.49
C ARG A 757 -13.43 28.45 -17.76
N LYS A 758 -13.03 28.26 -19.02
CA LYS A 758 -11.61 28.19 -19.43
C LYS A 758 -10.92 29.55 -19.40
N LEU A 759 -11.64 30.66 -19.63
CA LEU A 759 -11.10 32.01 -19.45
C LEU A 759 -10.84 32.34 -17.97
N LYS A 760 -11.73 31.92 -17.06
CA LYS A 760 -11.50 32.11 -15.62
C LYS A 760 -10.23 31.39 -15.14
N VAL A 761 -10.07 30.11 -15.51
CA VAL A 761 -8.86 29.33 -15.18
C VAL A 761 -7.61 29.95 -15.82
N ALA A 762 -7.70 30.44 -17.05
CA ALA A 762 -6.58 31.13 -17.71
C ALA A 762 -6.14 32.40 -16.96
N GLN A 763 -7.08 33.19 -16.44
CA GLN A 763 -6.76 34.36 -15.63
C GLN A 763 -6.06 33.98 -14.31
N GLU A 764 -6.58 32.97 -13.61
CA GLU A 764 -5.98 32.43 -12.38
C GLU A 764 -4.54 31.90 -12.62
N GLU A 765 -4.27 31.25 -13.76
CA GLU A 765 -2.91 30.85 -14.15
C GLU A 765 -1.98 32.04 -14.47
N ILE A 766 -2.50 33.10 -15.11
CA ILE A 766 -1.72 34.29 -15.48
C ILE A 766 -1.34 35.10 -14.24
N ASP A 767 -2.27 35.34 -13.32
CA ASP A 767 -2.03 36.12 -12.10
C ASP A 767 -0.97 35.47 -11.21
N LEU A 768 -0.97 34.13 -11.14
CA LEU A 768 0.02 33.38 -10.36
C LEU A 768 1.39 33.30 -11.06
N SER A 769 1.46 33.44 -12.39
CA SER A 769 2.72 33.35 -13.15
C SER A 769 3.76 34.44 -12.83
N GLY A 770 3.34 35.54 -12.19
CA GLY A 770 4.24 36.62 -11.77
C GLY A 770 4.92 36.42 -10.41
N SER A 771 4.49 35.43 -9.62
CA SER A 771 4.94 35.22 -8.23
C SER A 771 5.35 33.78 -7.89
N ASP A 772 5.28 32.86 -8.86
CA ASP A 772 5.51 31.43 -8.67
C ASP A 772 6.95 31.05 -9.07
N GLU A 773 7.75 30.52 -8.13
CA GLU A 773 9.15 30.09 -8.36
C GLU A 773 9.26 28.85 -9.29
N LEU A 774 8.12 28.31 -9.73
CA LEU A 774 8.00 27.16 -10.63
C LEU A 774 8.60 27.36 -12.03
N TYR A 775 8.74 28.61 -12.50
CA TYR A 775 9.05 28.94 -13.89
C TYR A 775 10.44 29.55 -14.06
N ASP A 776 11.30 28.91 -14.87
CA ASP A 776 12.65 29.43 -15.18
C ASP A 776 12.58 30.61 -16.19
N ARG A 777 11.51 30.69 -17.00
CA ARG A 777 11.26 31.80 -17.95
C ARG A 777 9.77 31.99 -18.23
N VAL A 778 9.34 33.25 -18.34
CA VAL A 778 8.00 33.63 -18.85
C VAL A 778 8.16 34.25 -20.24
N ILE A 779 7.40 33.75 -21.22
CA ILE A 779 7.39 34.24 -22.61
C ILE A 779 5.98 34.71 -22.98
N ARG A 780 5.86 35.97 -23.44
CA ARG A 780 4.61 36.56 -23.89
C ARG A 780 4.40 36.31 -25.39
N ASN A 781 3.28 35.66 -25.75
CA ASN A 781 2.99 35.30 -27.14
C ASN A 781 2.11 36.35 -27.86
N ASP A 782 2.68 37.56 -27.99
CA ASP A 782 2.13 38.68 -28.78
C ASP A 782 2.21 38.39 -30.28
N ASP A 783 3.43 38.14 -30.74
CA ASP A 783 3.77 37.71 -32.09
C ASP A 783 4.54 36.38 -32.04
N LEU A 784 4.20 35.49 -32.97
CA LEU A 784 4.67 34.11 -32.99
C LEU A 784 6.16 34.00 -33.36
N GLU A 785 6.68 34.89 -34.20
CA GLU A 785 8.10 34.92 -34.56
C GLU A 785 8.94 35.46 -33.39
N THR A 786 8.42 36.47 -32.70
CA THR A 786 9.05 37.08 -31.51
C THR A 786 9.06 36.09 -30.34
N ALA A 787 7.96 35.38 -30.10
CA ALA A 787 7.88 34.34 -29.07
C ALA A 787 8.78 33.14 -29.40
N TYR A 788 8.90 32.76 -30.68
CA TYR A 788 9.85 31.74 -31.12
C TYR A 788 11.30 32.16 -30.81
N LYS A 789 11.70 33.39 -31.15
CA LYS A 789 13.07 33.87 -30.89
C LYS A 789 13.40 33.93 -29.40
N ALA A 790 12.47 34.39 -28.56
CA ALA A 790 12.66 34.39 -27.11
C ALA A 790 12.78 32.97 -26.51
N LEU A 791 12.13 31.98 -27.13
CA LEU A 791 12.24 30.57 -26.76
C LEU A 791 13.56 29.96 -27.26
N GLU A 792 13.98 30.27 -28.48
CA GLU A 792 15.28 29.85 -29.05
C GLU A 792 16.44 30.43 -28.22
N GLU A 793 16.42 31.73 -27.91
CA GLU A 793 17.41 32.39 -27.05
C GLU A 793 17.55 31.64 -25.70
N PHE A 794 16.45 31.37 -25.00
CA PHE A 794 16.47 30.62 -23.73
C PHE A 794 16.94 29.15 -23.87
N ILE A 795 16.74 28.51 -25.02
CA ILE A 795 17.18 27.13 -25.26
C ILE A 795 18.70 27.05 -25.45
N TYR A 796 19.29 28.06 -26.10
CA TYR A 796 20.73 28.14 -26.41
C TYR A 796 21.52 29.06 -25.43
N GLU A 797 20.88 29.69 -24.45
CA GLU A 797 21.54 30.51 -23.42
C GLU A 797 22.46 29.67 -22.50
N THR A 798 23.70 30.10 -22.34
CA THR A 798 24.69 29.47 -21.46
C THR A 798 24.32 29.70 -19.98
N PRO A 799 24.27 28.67 -19.11
CA PRO A 799 23.79 28.82 -17.75
C PRO A 799 24.65 29.78 -16.92
N ARG A 800 24.07 30.92 -16.53
CA ARG A 800 24.67 31.83 -15.54
C ARG A 800 24.60 31.20 -14.16
N ALA A 801 25.75 30.92 -13.57
CA ALA A 801 25.85 30.41 -12.21
C ALA A 801 25.41 31.49 -11.19
N ASN A 802 24.18 31.36 -10.66
CA ASN A 802 23.65 32.19 -9.58
C ASN A 802 22.81 31.35 -8.61
N GLY A 803 23.30 31.24 -7.37
CA GLY A 803 22.50 31.23 -6.13
C GLY A 803 21.58 30.03 -5.80
N LEU A 804 21.95 29.29 -4.74
CA LEU A 804 21.11 28.39 -3.92
C LEU A 804 20.37 27.26 -4.68
N HIS A 805 20.68 25.97 -4.47
CA HIS A 805 20.61 25.29 -3.18
C HIS A 805 21.70 24.22 -3.03
N SER A 806 22.34 24.18 -1.86
CA SER A 806 23.23 23.10 -1.45
C SER A 806 22.44 22.02 -0.71
N GLU A 807 22.11 20.92 -1.37
CA GLU A 807 21.82 19.67 -0.67
C GLU A 807 23.06 18.77 -0.70
N GLY A 808 23.56 18.43 0.49
CA GLY A 808 24.78 17.65 0.64
C GLY A 808 24.54 16.17 0.41
N VAL A 809 25.15 15.61 -0.63
CA VAL A 809 25.39 14.17 -0.72
C VAL A 809 26.74 13.90 -0.06
N MET A 810 26.70 13.22 1.09
CA MET A 810 27.90 12.63 1.68
C MET A 810 28.31 11.41 0.85
N ASP A 811 29.44 11.51 0.14
CA ASP A 811 30.17 10.34 -0.35
C ASP A 811 31.44 10.17 0.50
N GLU A 812 31.40 9.18 1.39
CA GLU A 812 32.62 8.55 1.91
C GLU A 812 33.17 7.60 0.84
N ASP A 813 34.26 7.96 0.14
CA ASP A 813 35.51 7.18 0.24
C ASP A 813 36.68 7.78 -0.57
N THR A 814 37.91 7.53 -0.10
CA THR A 814 39.21 7.60 -0.83
C THR A 814 39.58 8.91 -1.57
N THR A 815 40.73 9.55 -1.30
CA THR A 815 42.08 8.95 -1.30
C THR A 815 43.09 9.75 -0.49
N MET A 816 43.98 9.04 0.21
CA MET A 816 45.25 9.59 0.70
C MET A 816 46.15 10.03 -0.45
N ARG A 817 46.82 11.19 -0.30
CA ARG A 817 48.13 11.46 -0.90
C ARG A 817 48.88 12.61 -0.22
N ASP A 818 49.99 12.24 0.40
CA ASP A 818 51.25 12.95 0.52
C ASP A 818 51.25 14.47 0.68
N LYS A 819 51.56 14.92 1.91
CA LYS A 819 52.52 16.02 2.10
C LYS A 819 53.30 15.83 3.39
N ALA A 820 54.59 15.56 3.24
CA ALA A 820 55.54 15.41 4.33
C ALA A 820 56.36 16.70 4.53
N ILE A 821 56.61 17.01 5.81
CA ILE A 821 57.77 17.76 6.34
C ILE A 821 57.88 19.26 5.96
N GLY A 822 57.89 20.10 7.01
CA GLY A 822 58.20 21.53 6.96
C GLY A 822 58.18 22.12 8.37
N GLU A 823 59.36 22.39 8.94
CA GLU A 823 59.61 22.69 10.36
C GLU A 823 59.27 24.15 10.80
N PRO A 824 59.32 24.48 12.12
CA PRO A 824 58.54 25.58 12.68
C PRO A 824 59.30 26.90 12.92
N ALA A 825 58.51 27.96 13.11
CA ALA A 825 58.83 29.13 13.92
C ALA A 825 57.52 29.58 14.62
N GLY A 826 57.51 30.18 15.81
CA GLY A 826 58.64 30.60 16.63
C GLY A 826 58.36 31.93 17.33
N ILE A 827 57.63 31.85 18.45
CA ILE A 827 57.63 32.81 19.57
C ILE A 827 57.16 34.26 19.28
N SER A 828 55.96 34.58 19.80
CA SER A 828 55.75 35.73 20.71
C SER A 828 54.50 35.49 21.56
#